data_AF-A0A938GQN3-F1
#
_entry.id   AF-A0A938GQN3-F1
#
_cell.length_a   1.000
_cell.length_b   1.000
_cell.length_c   1.000
_cell.angle_alpha   90.00
_cell.angle_beta   90.00
_cell.angle_gamma   90.00
#
_symmetry.space_group_name_H-M   'P 1'
#
loop_
_entity.id
_entity.type
_entity.pdbx_description
1 polymer ?
#
loop_
_entity_poly.entity_id
_entity_poly.type
_entity_poly.pdbx_seq_one_letter_code
_entity_poly.pdbx_strand_id
1 'polypeptide(L)'
;MSEAVSQIMGEKSLLQPSSSDSNRILSERLGEILSPEPSALVEGTLKVKVQTKLVQGSMPIAISHEKSEIELHLEIVPAAELAATQTARINDSRVLSNQHIIYLTGEDSAQIRDLIKEIYQCEEIHLRHRTEAAEKEVADFVRAQGQRAELLKRDLDTALQNAFLKGSFVFRGKPTAVATRGTELLAACKAQVQQVAADVFHRFKEAPENVETNLAERLLQTKDLSTIASAVDPLSLVKKQGNATRINDAHPALVAILDHLKKRGQVDGRKLLDDFDRAPFGWFKDTTRYLVAALLIADRIRIRVASQWIKVSGEKAIEGLKNNNAFGKVDVASNDKTVSQETLLRAATRLLSVTGQNILPMPQNVSRGVQEHFPKFQRDYASLAAELTAAGLPGSERTGRLQKQLSQVLQGDASEAPTVLGAEECELIDNLVWAREVRKAFDQKLDDTALAAGELLREIPLLPKIGAAEILLNQSTTIRAELTSFLEREDFFTVGADIRNRLQNLNLLVKAGAEQLSSEFTKSLDLQRDAIRSTSVWATLPEADRSTFSEELDAIDLGTATDLAGMRSLVNRKLEADSLLARMRSKVEIRAKEVAEAKAKPPTPDPDTSTPPTPTPGHKPEPARIKARRRYETGAEVKPLIKELQDAADADRPVDLEIE
;
A
#
# COMPACT_ATOMS: atom_id res chain seq x y z
N MET A 1 85.10 -20.93 27.67
CA MET A 1 84.02 -21.30 26.73
C MET A 1 83.86 -22.81 26.81
N SER A 2 82.67 -23.31 27.17
CA SER A 2 82.34 -24.74 27.09
C SER A 2 82.47 -25.25 25.64
N GLU A 3 82.82 -26.53 25.50
CA GLU A 3 82.91 -27.24 24.21
C GLU A 3 81.57 -27.19 23.45
N ALA A 4 80.46 -27.31 24.19
CA ALA A 4 79.10 -27.21 23.64
C ALA A 4 78.83 -25.82 23.01
N VAL A 5 79.28 -24.73 23.65
CA VAL A 5 79.15 -23.37 23.09
C VAL A 5 79.97 -23.19 21.82
N SER A 6 81.17 -23.79 21.77
CA SER A 6 82.04 -23.74 20.58
C SER A 6 81.42 -24.49 19.40
N GLN A 7 80.75 -25.61 19.66
CA GLN A 7 80.02 -26.37 18.64
C GLN A 7 78.84 -25.58 18.07
N ILE A 8 78.04 -24.94 18.93
CA ILE A 8 76.91 -24.08 18.51
C ILE A 8 77.40 -22.86 17.70
N MET A 9 78.56 -22.28 18.06
CA MET A 9 79.18 -21.22 17.25
C MET A 9 79.61 -21.70 15.86
N GLY A 10 80.14 -22.92 15.77
CA GLY A 10 80.45 -23.57 14.50
C GLY A 10 79.19 -23.74 13.64
N GLU A 11 78.11 -24.27 14.21
CA GLU A 11 76.80 -24.39 13.55
C GLU A 11 76.31 -23.03 13.03
N LYS A 12 76.34 -22.00 13.88
CA LYS A 12 75.91 -20.63 13.53
C LYS A 12 76.57 -20.12 12.24
N SER A 13 77.87 -20.35 12.08
CA SER A 13 78.63 -19.85 10.94
C SER A 13 78.20 -20.46 9.59
N LEU A 14 77.64 -21.67 9.62
CA LEU A 14 77.20 -22.40 8.45
C LEU A 14 75.80 -21.99 7.96
N LEU A 15 74.99 -21.38 8.84
CA LEU A 15 73.64 -20.94 8.51
C LEU A 15 73.67 -19.76 7.52
N GLN A 16 72.92 -19.88 6.42
CA GLN A 16 72.71 -18.81 5.43
C GLN A 16 71.20 -18.59 5.24
N PRO A 17 70.72 -17.34 5.22
CA PRO A 17 69.30 -17.06 4.99
C PRO A 17 68.92 -17.40 3.54
N SER A 18 67.73 -18.00 3.35
CA SER A 18 67.11 -18.08 2.04
C SER A 18 66.55 -16.73 1.60
N SER A 19 66.09 -16.61 0.35
CA SER A 19 65.37 -15.42 -0.12
C SER A 19 64.06 -15.20 0.65
N SER A 20 63.34 -16.27 1.00
CA SER A 20 62.15 -16.19 1.84
C SER A 20 62.45 -15.71 3.26
N ASP A 21 63.55 -16.17 3.85
CA ASP A 21 63.96 -15.73 5.20
C ASP A 21 64.36 -14.26 5.20
N SER A 22 65.10 -13.83 4.18
CA SER A 22 65.50 -12.43 3.99
C SER A 22 64.27 -11.54 3.83
N ASN A 23 63.30 -11.96 3.01
CA ASN A 23 62.05 -11.23 2.80
C ASN A 23 61.18 -11.20 4.06
N ARG A 24 61.17 -12.27 4.88
CA ARG A 24 60.48 -12.29 6.18
C ARG A 24 61.07 -11.23 7.11
N ILE A 25 62.39 -11.23 7.29
CA ILE A 25 63.09 -10.27 8.16
C ILE A 25 62.85 -8.84 7.66
N LEU A 26 63.00 -8.58 6.36
CA LEU A 26 62.72 -7.26 5.78
C LEU A 26 61.27 -6.82 5.99
N SER A 27 60.30 -7.69 5.75
CA SER A 27 58.88 -7.37 5.91
C SER A 27 58.53 -7.06 7.36
N GLU A 28 59.06 -7.85 8.30
CA GLU A 28 58.91 -7.63 9.74
C GLU A 28 59.48 -6.27 10.14
N ARG A 29 60.74 -5.97 9.75
CA ARG A 29 61.38 -4.69 10.11
C ARG A 29 60.71 -3.50 9.47
N LEU A 30 60.35 -3.57 8.19
CA LEU A 30 59.64 -2.48 7.52
C LEU A 30 58.24 -2.25 8.11
N GLY A 31 57.58 -3.31 8.57
CA GLY A 31 56.34 -3.20 9.33
C GLY A 31 56.52 -2.41 10.64
N GLU A 32 57.57 -2.70 11.40
CA GLU A 32 57.91 -1.97 12.63
C GLU A 32 58.29 -0.51 12.35
N ILE A 33 59.14 -0.25 11.35
CA ILE A 33 59.56 1.12 10.97
C ILE A 33 58.37 1.98 10.54
N LEU A 34 57.39 1.37 9.88
CA LEU A 34 56.19 2.05 9.38
C LEU A 34 55.01 1.98 10.35
N SER A 35 55.23 1.66 11.62
CA SER A 35 54.19 1.63 12.65
C SER A 35 54.05 2.99 13.38
N PRO A 36 52.84 3.56 13.51
CA PRO A 36 51.59 3.13 12.90
C PRO A 36 51.58 3.39 11.39
N GLU A 37 50.83 2.56 10.66
CA GLU A 37 50.79 2.58 9.19
C GLU A 37 50.60 3.99 8.59
N PRO A 38 51.32 4.31 7.50
CA PRO A 38 51.13 5.57 6.78
C PRO A 38 49.66 5.73 6.37
N SER A 39 49.06 6.84 6.80
CA SER A 39 47.68 7.20 6.48
C SER A 39 47.55 8.70 6.25
N ALA A 40 46.49 9.07 5.55
CA ALA A 40 46.15 10.44 5.21
C ALA A 40 44.76 10.81 5.75
N LEU A 41 44.54 12.11 5.94
CA LEU A 41 43.23 12.68 6.24
C LEU A 41 42.85 13.67 5.14
N VAL A 42 41.95 13.27 4.24
CA VAL A 42 41.51 14.09 3.10
C VAL A 42 40.30 14.93 3.51
N GLU A 43 40.35 16.24 3.23
CA GLU A 43 39.34 17.25 3.63
C GLU A 43 38.97 17.19 5.13
N GLY A 44 39.88 16.72 5.99
CA GLY A 44 39.68 16.66 7.44
C GLY A 44 38.78 15.53 7.95
N THR A 45 38.15 14.74 7.09
CA THR A 45 37.14 13.74 7.49
C THR A 45 37.41 12.33 6.96
N LEU A 46 37.91 12.17 5.73
CA LEU A 46 38.20 10.86 5.16
C LEU A 46 39.59 10.37 5.56
N LYS A 47 39.64 9.36 6.44
CA LYS A 47 40.89 8.67 6.78
C LYS A 47 41.22 7.62 5.72
N VAL A 48 42.26 7.87 4.94
CA VAL A 48 42.75 6.94 3.91
C VAL A 48 43.94 6.17 4.45
N LYS A 49 43.77 4.85 4.60
CA LYS A 49 44.87 3.93 4.92
C LYS A 49 45.56 3.47 3.64
N VAL A 50 46.78 2.94 3.76
CA VAL A 50 47.55 2.44 2.62
C VAL A 50 48.02 1.04 2.89
N GLN A 51 47.86 0.14 1.91
CA GLN A 51 48.39 -1.20 2.03
C GLN A 51 49.89 -1.21 1.64
N THR A 52 50.75 -1.44 2.63
CA THR A 52 52.20 -1.55 2.40
C THR A 52 52.58 -2.95 1.94
N LYS A 53 53.38 -3.04 0.87
CA LYS A 53 53.89 -4.28 0.30
C LYS A 53 55.39 -4.19 0.05
N LEU A 54 56.13 -5.25 0.36
CA LEU A 54 57.52 -5.43 -0.04
C LEU A 54 57.57 -6.08 -1.43
N VAL A 55 58.31 -5.48 -2.35
CA VAL A 55 58.54 -6.03 -3.69
C VAL A 55 60.01 -6.46 -3.76
N GLN A 56 60.23 -7.77 -3.77
CA GLN A 56 61.54 -8.41 -3.89
C GLN A 56 61.37 -9.54 -4.92
N GLY A 57 61.72 -9.28 -6.18
CA GLY A 57 61.45 -10.19 -7.30
C GLY A 57 60.08 -9.92 -7.97
N SER A 58 59.43 -10.97 -8.49
CA SER A 58 58.28 -10.82 -9.39
C SER A 58 56.92 -10.59 -8.72
N MET A 59 56.77 -10.91 -7.42
CA MET A 59 55.49 -10.84 -6.70
C MET A 59 55.59 -9.97 -5.44
N PRO A 60 54.69 -8.98 -5.25
CA PRO A 60 54.60 -8.21 -4.01
C PRO A 60 54.15 -9.07 -2.81
N ILE A 61 54.82 -8.89 -1.68
CA ILE A 61 54.53 -9.51 -0.39
C ILE A 61 53.86 -8.48 0.51
N ALA A 62 52.67 -8.77 1.04
CA ALA A 62 51.97 -7.84 1.91
C ALA A 62 52.65 -7.72 3.29
N ILE A 63 53.03 -6.50 3.67
CA ILE A 63 53.49 -6.16 5.02
C ILE A 63 52.26 -5.83 5.89
N SER A 64 51.32 -5.07 5.33
CA SER A 64 50.02 -4.78 5.95
C SER A 64 48.95 -5.78 5.49
N HIS A 65 48.17 -6.28 6.44
CA HIS A 65 47.08 -7.23 6.17
C HIS A 65 45.77 -6.58 5.72
N GLU A 66 45.61 -5.26 5.91
CA GLU A 66 44.39 -4.54 5.50
C GLU A 66 44.51 -4.13 4.03
N LYS A 67 43.59 -4.63 3.19
CA LYS A 67 43.50 -4.18 1.79
C LYS A 67 43.03 -2.73 1.75
N SER A 68 43.63 -1.93 0.88
CA SER A 68 43.25 -0.54 0.65
C SER A 68 43.25 -0.21 -0.84
N GLU A 69 42.53 0.85 -1.20
CA GLU A 69 42.47 1.40 -2.56
C GLU A 69 43.85 1.93 -3.01
N ILE A 70 44.68 2.40 -2.06
CA ILE A 70 46.04 2.90 -2.30
C ILE A 70 47.04 1.89 -1.75
N GLU A 71 48.08 1.58 -2.53
CA GLU A 71 49.16 0.68 -2.14
C GLU A 71 50.51 1.40 -2.10
N LEU A 72 51.38 1.03 -1.15
CA LEU A 72 52.76 1.49 -1.07
C LEU A 72 53.69 0.30 -1.29
N HIS A 73 54.38 0.28 -2.43
CA HIS A 73 55.31 -0.78 -2.82
C HIS A 73 56.72 -0.34 -2.48
N LEU A 74 57.35 -1.03 -1.52
CA LEU A 74 58.71 -0.83 -1.08
C LEU A 74 59.64 -1.79 -1.82
N GLU A 75 60.68 -1.27 -2.46
CA GLU A 75 61.64 -2.06 -3.22
C GLU A 75 63.07 -1.66 -2.82
N ILE A 76 63.91 -2.64 -2.46
CA ILE A 76 65.33 -2.43 -2.13
C ILE A 76 66.14 -3.09 -3.24
N VAL A 77 66.98 -2.30 -3.91
CA VAL A 77 67.63 -2.68 -5.17
C VAL A 77 69.13 -2.36 -5.11
N PRO A 78 70.00 -3.18 -5.70
CA PRO A 78 71.42 -2.85 -5.82
C PRO A 78 71.66 -1.47 -6.46
N ALA A 79 72.67 -0.75 -6.00
CA ALA A 79 72.99 0.60 -6.49
C ALA A 79 73.15 0.69 -8.02
N ALA A 80 73.69 -0.36 -8.66
CA ALA A 80 73.86 -0.44 -10.11
C ALA A 80 72.52 -0.51 -10.88
N GLU A 81 71.46 -1.04 -10.27
CA GLU A 81 70.15 -1.24 -10.89
C GLU A 81 69.15 -0.13 -10.51
N LEU A 82 69.46 0.70 -9.49
CA LEU A 82 68.59 1.74 -8.96
C LEU A 82 68.00 2.65 -10.06
N ALA A 83 68.84 3.14 -10.98
CA ALA A 83 68.40 4.03 -12.07
C ALA A 83 67.48 3.33 -13.09
N ALA A 84 67.77 2.05 -13.39
CA ALA A 84 66.96 1.24 -14.29
C ALA A 84 65.59 0.96 -13.66
N THR A 85 65.56 0.59 -12.38
CA THR A 85 64.32 0.33 -11.63
C THR A 85 63.48 1.60 -11.48
N GLN A 86 64.08 2.75 -11.16
CA GLN A 86 63.35 4.02 -11.12
C GLN A 86 62.68 4.34 -12.46
N THR A 87 63.39 4.13 -13.58
CA THR A 87 62.83 4.32 -14.92
C THR A 87 61.67 3.35 -15.19
N ALA A 88 61.80 2.08 -14.78
CA ALA A 88 60.73 1.09 -14.87
C ALA A 88 59.50 1.53 -14.05
N ARG A 89 59.66 1.95 -12.79
CA ARG A 89 58.55 2.41 -11.93
C ARG A 89 57.88 3.68 -12.44
N ILE A 90 58.62 4.56 -13.12
CA ILE A 90 58.01 5.71 -13.80
C ILE A 90 57.06 5.26 -14.91
N ASN A 91 57.43 4.24 -15.67
CA ASN A 91 56.57 3.68 -16.72
C ASN A 91 55.39 2.89 -16.12
N ASP A 92 55.65 2.01 -15.15
CA ASP A 92 54.63 1.20 -14.49
C ASP A 92 53.55 2.05 -13.82
N SER A 93 53.95 3.13 -13.14
CA SER A 93 53.02 4.03 -12.46
C SER A 93 52.13 4.86 -13.39
N ARG A 94 52.40 4.88 -14.70
CA ARG A 94 51.53 5.52 -15.71
C ARG A 94 50.44 4.58 -16.22
N VAL A 95 50.56 3.27 -15.95
CA VAL A 95 49.56 2.28 -16.35
C VAL A 95 48.29 2.46 -15.51
N LEU A 96 47.12 2.42 -16.14
CA LEU A 96 45.83 2.67 -15.49
C LEU A 96 45.58 1.73 -14.29
N SER A 97 45.98 0.46 -14.38
CA SER A 97 45.84 -0.50 -13.28
C SER A 97 46.67 -0.15 -12.03
N ASN A 98 47.72 0.66 -12.21
CA ASN A 98 48.69 0.99 -11.17
C ASN A 98 48.53 2.44 -10.69
N GLN A 99 47.47 3.13 -11.12
CA GLN A 99 47.28 4.56 -10.88
C GLN A 99 47.07 4.95 -9.39
N HIS A 100 46.90 3.95 -8.51
CA HIS A 100 46.79 4.09 -7.05
C HIS A 100 47.99 3.46 -6.30
N ILE A 101 49.05 3.07 -7.01
CA ILE A 101 50.26 2.49 -6.42
C ILE A 101 51.33 3.57 -6.29
N ILE A 102 51.88 3.70 -5.08
CA ILE A 102 53.07 4.50 -4.78
C ILE A 102 54.26 3.54 -4.77
N TYR A 103 55.22 3.75 -5.64
CA TYR A 103 56.48 2.99 -5.61
C TYR A 103 57.51 3.77 -4.79
N LEU A 104 58.24 3.08 -3.93
CA LEU A 104 59.34 3.63 -3.15
C LEU A 104 60.55 2.71 -3.32
N THR A 105 61.60 3.26 -3.92
CA THR A 105 62.86 2.54 -4.16
C THR A 105 63.91 2.97 -3.15
N GLY A 106 64.59 2.01 -2.53
CA GLY A 106 65.74 2.21 -1.64
C GLY A 106 66.98 1.52 -2.19
N GLU A 107 68.15 2.04 -1.83
CA GLU A 107 69.44 1.48 -2.27
C GLU A 107 69.90 0.35 -1.32
N ASP A 108 70.09 -0.85 -1.87
CA ASP A 108 70.65 -1.99 -1.12
C ASP A 108 72.14 -1.76 -0.80
N SER A 109 72.59 -2.27 0.34
CA SER A 109 73.99 -2.16 0.78
C SER A 109 74.50 -3.47 1.37
N ALA A 110 75.82 -3.66 1.33
CA ALA A 110 76.45 -4.82 1.99
C ALA A 110 76.08 -4.89 3.47
N GLN A 111 76.01 -3.73 4.15
CA GLN A 111 75.59 -3.64 5.54
C GLN A 111 74.19 -4.22 5.77
N ILE A 112 73.20 -3.92 4.92
CA ILE A 112 71.85 -4.47 5.05
C ILE A 112 71.87 -5.99 4.92
N ARG A 113 72.58 -6.52 3.90
CA ARG A 113 72.68 -7.96 3.67
C ARG A 113 73.40 -8.70 4.82
N ASP A 114 74.47 -8.11 5.34
CA ASP A 114 75.24 -8.68 6.45
C ASP A 114 74.42 -8.68 7.75
N LEU A 115 73.68 -7.60 8.02
CA LEU A 115 72.77 -7.52 9.17
C LEU A 115 71.64 -8.55 9.06
N ILE A 116 71.00 -8.70 7.90
CA ILE A 116 69.97 -9.72 7.69
C ILE A 116 70.53 -11.12 7.95
N LYS A 117 71.70 -11.42 7.40
CA LYS A 117 72.38 -12.70 7.60
C LYS A 117 72.66 -12.95 9.08
N GLU A 118 73.22 -11.96 9.79
CA GLU A 118 73.56 -12.13 11.19
C GLU A 118 72.32 -12.23 12.09
N ILE A 119 71.25 -11.48 11.81
CA ILE A 119 69.95 -11.61 12.49
C ILE A 119 69.43 -13.02 12.31
N TYR A 120 69.36 -13.53 11.07
CA TYR A 120 68.90 -14.88 10.79
C TYR A 120 69.70 -15.94 11.56
N GLN A 121 71.03 -15.84 11.52
CA GLN A 121 71.92 -16.74 12.26
C GLN A 121 71.67 -16.70 13.78
N CYS A 122 71.46 -15.52 14.36
CA CYS A 122 71.18 -15.38 15.79
C CYS A 122 69.79 -15.92 16.15
N GLU A 123 68.76 -15.63 15.34
CA GLU A 123 67.38 -16.11 15.55
C GLU A 123 67.29 -17.63 15.44
N GLU A 124 67.90 -18.23 14.42
CA GLU A 124 67.88 -19.69 14.23
C GLU A 124 68.58 -20.43 15.38
N ILE A 125 69.75 -19.96 15.80
CA ILE A 125 70.45 -20.55 16.95
C ILE A 125 69.64 -20.38 18.22
N HIS A 126 69.04 -19.21 18.41
CA HIS A 126 68.14 -18.99 19.54
C HIS A 126 66.96 -19.96 19.50
N LEU A 127 66.32 -20.14 18.34
CA LEU A 127 65.14 -20.97 18.17
C LEU A 127 65.44 -22.47 18.35
N ARG A 128 66.53 -22.97 17.76
CA ARG A 128 66.92 -24.40 17.81
C ARG A 128 67.31 -24.85 19.21
N HIS A 129 68.07 -24.03 19.93
CA HIS A 129 68.68 -24.43 21.20
C HIS A 129 67.95 -23.93 22.45
N ARG A 130 66.86 -23.15 22.32
CA ARG A 130 66.13 -22.58 23.48
C ARG A 130 65.54 -23.62 24.44
N THR A 131 65.19 -24.81 23.96
CA THR A 131 64.59 -25.89 24.76
C THR A 131 65.59 -26.95 25.21
N GLU A 132 66.77 -26.99 24.60
CA GLU A 132 67.78 -28.06 24.77
C GLU A 132 68.92 -27.65 25.72
N ALA A 133 68.98 -26.38 26.13
CA ALA A 133 70.03 -25.84 26.98
C ALA A 133 69.88 -26.27 28.46
N ALA A 134 70.37 -27.48 28.79
CA ALA A 134 70.42 -27.98 30.16
C ALA A 134 71.56 -27.36 31.00
N GLU A 135 72.67 -26.96 30.35
CA GLU A 135 73.81 -26.31 30.99
C GLU A 135 73.63 -24.79 31.06
N LYS A 136 73.94 -24.19 32.21
CA LYS A 136 73.80 -22.76 32.45
C LYS A 136 74.56 -21.90 31.42
N GLU A 137 75.79 -22.27 31.07
CA GLU A 137 76.59 -21.53 30.09
C GLU A 137 75.99 -21.55 28.69
N VAL A 138 75.41 -22.68 28.28
CA VAL A 138 74.73 -22.83 26.98
C VAL A 138 73.43 -22.02 26.98
N ALA A 139 72.65 -22.08 28.08
CA ALA A 139 71.43 -21.30 28.22
C ALA A 139 71.70 -19.78 28.19
N ASP A 140 72.75 -19.32 28.88
CA ASP A 140 73.18 -17.92 28.88
C ASP A 140 73.63 -17.47 27.48
N PHE A 141 74.35 -18.33 26.74
CA PHE A 141 74.76 -18.05 25.36
C PHE A 141 73.58 -17.95 24.39
N VAL A 142 72.64 -18.90 24.44
CA VAL A 142 71.43 -18.93 23.59
C VAL A 142 70.56 -17.71 23.87
N ARG A 143 70.43 -17.29 25.14
CA ARG A 143 69.74 -16.05 25.52
C ARG A 143 70.45 -14.81 24.96
N ALA A 144 71.79 -14.78 25.03
CA ALA A 144 72.59 -13.69 24.46
C ALA A 144 72.45 -13.59 22.93
N GLN A 145 72.28 -14.71 22.21
CA GLN A 145 71.98 -14.69 20.77
C GLN A 145 70.64 -14.01 20.48
N GLY A 146 69.59 -14.31 21.26
CA GLY A 146 68.30 -13.63 21.13
C GLY A 146 68.40 -12.12 21.37
N GLN A 147 69.11 -11.71 22.42
CA GLN A 147 69.36 -10.28 22.69
C GLN A 147 70.18 -9.61 21.60
N ARG A 148 71.18 -10.31 21.04
CA ARG A 148 71.99 -9.82 19.92
C ARG A 148 71.14 -9.63 18.67
N ALA A 149 70.23 -10.55 18.36
CA ALA A 149 69.30 -10.41 17.24
C ALA A 149 68.48 -9.12 17.38
N GLU A 150 67.95 -8.83 18.57
CA GLU A 150 67.17 -7.61 18.82
C GLU A 150 68.00 -6.32 18.67
N LEU A 151 69.28 -6.32 19.03
CA LEU A 151 70.18 -5.19 18.77
C LEU A 151 70.44 -5.01 17.27
N LEU A 152 70.77 -6.11 16.57
CA LEU A 152 71.01 -6.09 15.13
C LEU A 152 69.76 -5.67 14.33
N LYS A 153 68.55 -5.99 14.81
CA LYS A 153 67.29 -5.51 14.24
C LYS A 153 67.18 -3.99 14.28
N ARG A 154 67.62 -3.34 15.36
CA ARG A 154 67.65 -1.86 15.47
C ARG A 154 68.68 -1.22 14.54
N ASP A 155 69.83 -1.88 14.39
CA ASP A 155 70.85 -1.46 13.43
C ASP A 155 70.34 -1.60 11.98
N LEU A 156 69.61 -2.70 11.70
CA LEU A 156 68.95 -2.93 10.42
C LEU A 156 67.86 -1.87 10.16
N ASP A 157 67.06 -1.49 11.16
CA ASP A 157 66.07 -0.42 10.99
C ASP A 157 66.73 0.89 10.57
N THR A 158 67.84 1.23 11.20
CA THR A 158 68.61 2.44 10.89
C THR A 158 69.17 2.37 9.47
N ALA A 159 69.72 1.22 9.06
CA ALA A 159 70.24 1.00 7.72
C ALA A 159 69.12 1.08 6.65
N LEU A 160 67.96 0.48 6.91
CA LEU A 160 66.79 0.52 6.02
C LEU A 160 66.22 1.93 5.87
N GLN A 161 66.09 2.68 6.98
CA GLN A 161 65.66 4.07 6.93
C GLN A 161 66.60 4.91 6.06
N ASN A 162 67.92 4.78 6.26
CA ASN A 162 68.91 5.49 5.45
C ASN A 162 68.87 5.10 3.97
N ALA A 163 68.65 3.82 3.66
CA ALA A 163 68.53 3.33 2.29
C ALA A 163 67.34 3.94 1.56
N PHE A 164 66.17 4.00 2.21
CA PHE A 164 64.98 4.61 1.60
C PHE A 164 65.02 6.15 1.59
N LEU A 165 65.64 6.80 2.57
CA LEU A 165 65.79 8.28 2.57
C LEU A 165 66.62 8.79 1.38
N LYS A 166 67.60 8.02 0.92
CA LYS A 166 68.38 8.29 -0.31
C LYS A 166 67.62 7.95 -1.60
N GLY A 167 66.47 7.30 -1.46
CA GLY A 167 65.62 6.81 -2.52
C GLY A 167 64.67 7.84 -3.12
N SER A 168 63.74 7.34 -3.93
CA SER A 168 62.67 8.16 -4.52
C SER A 168 61.31 7.47 -4.47
N PHE A 169 60.28 8.26 -4.21
CA PHE A 169 58.90 7.92 -4.49
C PHE A 169 58.62 8.09 -5.98
N VAL A 170 57.78 7.24 -6.55
CA VAL A 170 57.25 7.39 -7.90
C VAL A 170 55.75 7.18 -7.88
N PHE A 171 55.00 8.17 -8.38
CA PHE A 171 53.53 8.11 -8.49
C PHE A 171 53.07 8.79 -9.78
N ARG A 172 52.22 8.13 -10.56
CA ARG A 172 51.68 8.62 -11.86
C ARG A 172 52.76 9.20 -12.78
N GLY A 173 53.91 8.53 -12.85
CA GLY A 173 55.05 8.91 -13.69
C GLY A 173 55.90 10.09 -13.18
N LYS A 174 55.69 10.55 -11.93
CA LYS A 174 56.46 11.63 -11.31
C LYS A 174 57.37 11.08 -10.21
N PRO A 175 58.71 11.14 -10.37
CA PRO A 175 59.63 10.82 -9.29
C PRO A 175 59.73 11.97 -8.28
N THR A 176 59.88 11.67 -7.00
CA THR A 176 60.09 12.64 -5.92
C THR A 176 61.06 12.06 -4.91
N ALA A 177 62.16 12.75 -4.63
CA ALA A 177 63.14 12.28 -3.65
C ALA A 177 62.53 12.21 -2.24
N VAL A 178 62.79 11.12 -1.51
CA VAL A 178 62.18 10.88 -0.19
C VAL A 178 62.57 11.96 0.81
N ALA A 179 63.83 12.40 0.77
CA ALA A 179 64.36 13.49 1.60
C ALA A 179 63.61 14.84 1.44
N THR A 180 62.88 15.05 0.33
CA THR A 180 62.06 16.27 0.15
C THR A 180 60.71 16.20 0.84
N ARG A 181 60.28 15.00 1.29
CA ARG A 181 58.99 14.77 1.95
C ARG A 181 59.11 14.68 3.47
N GLY A 182 60.29 14.39 3.99
CA GLY A 182 60.55 14.31 5.42
C GLY A 182 61.98 13.87 5.71
N THR A 183 62.40 14.10 6.96
CA THR A 183 63.72 13.70 7.49
C THR A 183 63.71 12.26 8.02
N GLU A 184 62.54 11.73 8.36
CA GLU A 184 62.32 10.36 8.79
C GLU A 184 61.46 9.62 7.76
N LEU A 185 61.72 8.32 7.57
CA LEU A 185 61.03 7.53 6.54
C LEU A 185 59.51 7.52 6.72
N LEU A 186 59.02 7.27 7.94
CA LEU A 186 57.59 7.24 8.24
C LEU A 186 56.93 8.61 7.97
N ALA A 187 57.58 9.71 8.37
CA ALA A 187 57.09 11.06 8.12
C ALA A 187 57.03 11.36 6.61
N ALA A 188 58.07 10.99 5.87
CA ALA A 188 58.11 11.13 4.42
C ALA A 188 57.02 10.32 3.72
N CYS A 189 56.80 9.06 4.14
CA CYS A 189 55.71 8.22 3.64
C CYS A 189 54.35 8.84 3.94
N LYS A 190 54.09 9.33 5.16
CA LYS A 190 52.83 10.01 5.52
C LYS A 190 52.59 11.25 4.65
N ALA A 191 53.61 12.08 4.44
CA ALA A 191 53.50 13.27 3.59
C ALA A 191 53.21 12.92 2.12
N GLN A 192 53.86 11.88 1.59
CA GLN A 192 53.60 11.41 0.23
C GLN A 192 52.19 10.83 0.10
N VAL A 193 51.76 10.01 1.07
CA VAL A 193 50.41 9.42 1.13
C VAL A 193 49.34 10.49 1.23
N GLN A 194 49.56 11.57 2.00
CA GLN A 194 48.64 12.71 2.08
C GLN A 194 48.40 13.36 0.71
N GLN A 195 49.46 13.61 -0.06
CA GLN A 195 49.32 14.18 -1.40
C GLN A 195 48.61 13.19 -2.35
N VAL A 196 49.04 11.93 -2.35
CA VAL A 196 48.47 10.91 -3.24
C VAL A 196 46.99 10.66 -2.94
N ALA A 197 46.61 10.61 -1.67
CA ALA A 197 45.22 10.46 -1.26
C ALA A 197 44.34 11.62 -1.78
N ALA A 198 44.84 12.86 -1.74
CA ALA A 198 44.13 14.01 -2.31
C ALA A 198 43.98 13.92 -3.84
N ASP A 199 44.99 13.38 -4.55
CA ASP A 199 44.94 13.19 -6.01
C ASP A 199 44.03 12.02 -6.44
N VAL A 200 43.99 10.95 -5.64
CA VAL A 200 43.15 9.77 -5.89
C VAL A 200 41.69 10.09 -5.59
N PHE A 201 41.41 10.68 -4.42
CA PHE A 201 40.07 11.07 -3.97
C PHE A 201 39.74 12.53 -4.25
N HIS A 202 40.17 13.04 -5.41
CA HIS A 202 40.05 14.47 -5.77
C HIS A 202 38.61 15.00 -5.86
N ARG A 203 37.60 14.10 -5.91
CA ARG A 203 36.16 14.46 -5.89
C ARG A 203 35.53 14.32 -4.50
N PHE A 204 36.29 13.92 -3.48
CA PHE A 204 35.79 13.83 -2.10
C PHE A 204 35.28 15.19 -1.59
N LYS A 205 35.97 16.28 -1.95
CA LYS A 205 35.59 17.68 -1.67
C LYS A 205 34.20 18.09 -2.14
N GLU A 206 33.57 17.32 -3.03
CA GLU A 206 32.19 17.58 -3.46
C GLU A 206 31.17 17.26 -2.36
N ALA A 207 31.48 16.31 -1.46
CA ALA A 207 30.65 15.96 -0.30
C ALA A 207 31.51 15.44 0.88
N PRO A 208 32.34 16.30 1.52
CA PRO A 208 33.34 15.89 2.51
C PRO A 208 32.76 15.66 3.92
N GLU A 209 31.45 15.44 4.02
CA GLU A 209 30.73 15.31 5.30
C GLU A 209 30.48 13.84 5.61
N ASN A 210 30.76 13.41 6.85
CA ASN A 210 30.33 12.11 7.37
C ASN A 210 29.02 12.29 8.14
N VAL A 211 27.91 12.20 7.43
CA VAL A 211 26.58 12.50 8.00
C VAL A 211 26.03 11.35 8.85
N GLU A 212 25.14 11.69 9.79
CA GLU A 212 24.42 10.69 10.58
C GLU A 212 23.49 9.82 9.70
N THR A 213 23.34 8.56 10.07
CA THR A 213 22.53 7.58 9.31
C THR A 213 21.06 8.00 9.13
N ASN A 214 20.47 8.77 10.05
CA ASN A 214 19.08 9.23 9.96
C ASN A 214 18.92 10.55 9.18
N LEU A 215 20.00 11.18 8.70
CA LEU A 215 19.94 12.50 8.06
C LEU A 215 19.05 12.50 6.81
N ALA A 216 19.17 11.45 5.98
CA ALA A 216 18.33 11.29 4.79
C ALA A 216 16.84 11.24 5.14
N GLU A 217 16.46 10.51 6.20
CA GLU A 217 15.08 10.44 6.70
C GLU A 217 14.60 11.81 7.20
N ARG A 218 15.41 12.51 8.00
CA ARG A 218 15.10 13.87 8.49
C ARG A 218 14.90 14.87 7.35
N LEU A 219 15.70 14.78 6.30
CA LEU A 219 15.56 15.61 5.10
C LEU A 219 14.22 15.31 4.40
N LEU A 220 13.88 14.04 4.16
CA LEU A 220 12.61 13.64 3.51
C LEU A 220 11.36 14.05 4.32
N GLN A 221 11.46 14.08 5.65
CA GLN A 221 10.38 14.51 6.53
C GLN A 221 10.21 16.04 6.62
N THR A 222 11.15 16.81 6.06
CA THR A 222 11.11 18.28 6.11
C THR A 222 9.97 18.80 5.22
N LYS A 223 8.96 19.41 5.85
CA LYS A 223 7.76 19.90 5.15
C LYS A 223 8.00 21.21 4.38
N ASP A 224 8.85 22.07 4.92
CA ASP A 224 9.21 23.36 4.32
C ASP A 224 10.73 23.52 4.32
N LEU A 225 11.31 23.62 3.12
CA LEU A 225 12.74 23.83 2.94
C LEU A 225 13.18 25.24 3.36
N SER A 226 12.26 26.21 3.46
CA SER A 226 12.59 27.60 3.83
C SER A 226 13.09 27.75 5.27
N THR A 227 12.72 26.80 6.14
CA THR A 227 13.06 26.75 7.57
C THR A 227 14.06 25.64 7.91
N ILE A 228 14.75 25.08 6.91
CA ILE A 228 15.67 23.96 7.13
C ILE A 228 16.85 24.39 8.02
N ALA A 229 17.15 23.60 9.05
CA ALA A 229 18.30 23.82 9.91
C ALA A 229 19.59 23.30 9.24
N SER A 230 20.74 23.95 9.50
CA SER A 230 22.04 23.51 8.99
C SER A 230 22.40 22.08 9.40
N ALA A 231 21.90 21.60 10.54
CA ALA A 231 22.06 20.20 10.97
C ALA A 231 21.32 19.18 10.07
N VAL A 232 20.33 19.63 9.26
CA VAL A 232 19.62 18.81 8.27
C VAL A 232 20.15 19.07 6.85
N ASP A 233 20.87 20.17 6.65
CA ASP A 233 21.52 20.55 5.40
C ASP A 233 23.01 20.89 5.57
N PRO A 234 23.86 19.93 5.95
CA PRO A 234 25.29 20.18 6.21
C PRO A 234 26.07 20.58 4.95
N LEU A 235 25.60 20.17 3.76
CA LEU A 235 26.22 20.50 2.48
C LEU A 235 25.65 21.78 1.84
N SER A 236 24.75 22.50 2.51
CA SER A 236 24.10 23.70 1.97
C SER A 236 23.47 23.47 0.57
N LEU A 237 22.79 22.34 0.41
CA LEU A 237 22.10 21.93 -0.80
C LEU A 237 20.86 22.78 -1.06
N VAL A 238 20.26 23.39 -0.04
CA VAL A 238 19.06 24.21 -0.16
C VAL A 238 19.43 25.66 -0.50
N LYS A 239 18.82 26.20 -1.56
CA LYS A 239 18.98 27.61 -1.95
C LYS A 239 17.65 28.32 -2.09
N LYS A 240 17.65 29.61 -1.77
CA LYS A 240 16.55 30.54 -2.09
C LYS A 240 16.75 31.07 -3.50
N GLN A 241 15.74 30.93 -4.35
CA GLN A 241 15.70 31.49 -5.69
C GLN A 241 14.40 32.29 -5.87
N GLY A 242 14.52 33.62 -5.80
CA GLY A 242 13.36 34.50 -5.69
C GLY A 242 12.59 34.22 -4.40
N ASN A 243 11.27 34.01 -4.52
CA ASN A 243 10.39 33.70 -3.39
C ASN A 243 10.31 32.19 -3.07
N ALA A 244 10.98 31.32 -3.84
CA ALA A 244 10.92 29.87 -3.67
C ALA A 244 12.23 29.33 -3.08
N THR A 245 12.13 28.38 -2.14
CA THR A 245 13.27 27.65 -1.61
C THR A 245 13.30 26.26 -2.23
N ARG A 246 14.43 25.84 -2.81
CA ARG A 246 14.55 24.56 -3.52
C ARG A 246 15.94 23.94 -3.35
N ILE A 247 16.05 22.66 -3.65
CA ILE A 247 17.34 21.97 -3.77
C ILE A 247 18.09 22.53 -4.97
N ASN A 248 19.36 22.87 -4.77
CA ASN A 248 20.29 23.29 -5.81
C ASN A 248 20.82 22.05 -6.55
N ASP A 249 20.07 21.57 -7.53
CA ASP A 249 20.44 20.44 -8.39
C ASP A 249 21.75 20.64 -9.18
N ALA A 250 22.26 21.88 -9.27
CA ALA A 250 23.58 22.21 -9.81
C ALA A 250 24.75 22.01 -8.81
N HIS A 251 24.50 21.54 -7.59
CA HIS A 251 25.57 21.22 -6.64
C HIS A 251 26.47 20.09 -7.20
N PRO A 252 27.82 20.22 -7.16
CA PRO A 252 28.73 19.25 -7.77
C PRO A 252 28.44 17.79 -7.42
N ALA A 253 28.17 17.51 -6.13
CA ALA A 253 27.85 16.15 -5.69
C ALA A 253 26.54 15.60 -6.27
N LEU A 254 25.50 16.44 -6.41
CA LEU A 254 24.22 16.04 -6.99
C LEU A 254 24.36 15.82 -8.49
N VAL A 255 25.11 16.69 -9.18
CA VAL A 255 25.45 16.55 -10.61
C VAL A 255 26.20 15.24 -10.86
N ALA A 256 27.13 14.86 -9.98
CA ALA A 256 27.88 13.61 -10.12
C ALA A 256 26.97 12.37 -10.15
N ILE A 257 25.97 12.31 -9.25
CA ILE A 257 24.99 11.22 -9.20
C ILE A 257 24.11 11.24 -10.44
N LEU A 258 23.62 12.42 -10.86
CA LEU A 258 22.81 12.55 -12.07
C LEU A 258 23.57 12.12 -13.33
N ASP A 259 24.83 12.53 -13.49
CA ASP A 259 25.69 12.10 -14.59
C ASP A 259 25.95 10.59 -14.57
N HIS A 260 26.13 10.01 -13.38
CA HIS A 260 26.29 8.58 -13.20
C HIS A 260 25.03 7.82 -13.68
N LEU A 261 23.84 8.26 -13.25
CA LEU A 261 22.56 7.69 -13.65
C LEU A 261 22.30 7.90 -15.14
N LYS A 262 22.63 9.06 -15.70
CA LYS A 262 22.47 9.35 -17.14
C LYS A 262 23.29 8.40 -18.00
N LYS A 263 24.50 8.03 -17.56
CA LYS A 263 25.39 7.10 -18.28
C LYS A 263 24.95 5.64 -18.17
N ARG A 264 24.35 5.24 -17.05
CA ARG A 264 24.07 3.83 -16.74
C ARG A 264 22.59 3.46 -16.77
N GLY A 265 21.70 4.44 -16.85
CA GLY A 265 20.25 4.27 -16.74
C GLY A 265 19.84 3.98 -15.29
N GLN A 266 19.24 2.81 -15.08
CA GLN A 266 18.82 2.34 -13.76
C GLN A 266 20.01 1.70 -13.04
N VAL A 267 20.21 2.06 -11.77
CA VAL A 267 21.29 1.54 -10.93
C VAL A 267 20.73 1.07 -9.59
N ASP A 268 21.16 -0.10 -9.14
CA ASP A 268 20.85 -0.62 -7.80
C ASP A 268 21.52 0.24 -6.71
N GLY A 269 20.81 0.51 -5.61
CA GLY A 269 21.28 1.38 -4.54
C GLY A 269 22.56 0.88 -3.88
N ARG A 270 22.76 -0.44 -3.74
CA ARG A 270 24.03 -0.99 -3.21
C ARG A 270 25.18 -0.70 -4.15
N LYS A 271 24.95 -0.87 -5.46
CA LYS A 271 25.94 -0.54 -6.48
C LYS A 271 26.27 0.96 -6.49
N LEU A 272 25.26 1.82 -6.32
CA LEU A 272 25.47 3.26 -6.23
C LEU A 272 26.32 3.62 -5.00
N LEU A 273 26.02 3.04 -3.83
CA LEU A 273 26.84 3.23 -2.63
C LEU A 273 28.29 2.78 -2.86
N ASP A 274 28.49 1.59 -3.42
CA ASP A 274 29.82 1.03 -3.63
C ASP A 274 30.64 1.80 -4.70
N ASP A 275 29.98 2.38 -5.70
CA ASP A 275 30.64 3.18 -6.73
C ASP A 275 31.09 4.56 -6.20
N PHE A 276 30.32 5.21 -5.32
CA PHE A 276 30.65 6.51 -4.74
C PHE A 276 31.52 6.42 -3.46
N ASP A 277 31.59 5.24 -2.82
CA ASP A 277 32.51 4.93 -1.72
C ASP A 277 33.97 4.74 -2.21
N ARG A 278 34.17 4.55 -3.52
CA ARG A 278 35.49 4.36 -4.14
C ARG A 278 36.06 5.63 -4.75
N ALA A 279 37.34 5.60 -5.09
CA ALA A 279 37.97 6.64 -5.90
C ALA A 279 37.21 6.81 -7.24
N PRO A 280 37.00 8.05 -7.72
CA PRO A 280 37.60 9.29 -7.23
C PRO A 280 36.84 10.02 -6.12
N PHE A 281 35.74 9.46 -5.62
CA PHE A 281 34.81 10.12 -4.69
C PHE A 281 35.15 9.85 -3.24
N GLY A 282 35.15 8.59 -2.80
CA GLY A 282 35.37 8.24 -1.38
C GLY A 282 34.30 8.75 -0.44
N TRP A 283 33.07 8.98 -0.92
CA TRP A 283 31.98 9.50 -0.08
C TRP A 283 31.46 8.42 0.86
N PHE A 284 31.18 8.83 2.09
CA PHE A 284 30.51 7.94 3.04
C PHE A 284 29.14 7.50 2.50
N LYS A 285 28.77 6.26 2.79
CA LYS A 285 27.52 5.66 2.29
C LYS A 285 26.28 6.44 2.72
N ASP A 286 26.26 6.92 3.96
CA ASP A 286 25.17 7.74 4.49
C ASP A 286 25.08 9.10 3.77
N THR A 287 26.21 9.68 3.38
CA THR A 287 26.28 10.93 2.60
C THR A 287 25.75 10.73 1.18
N THR A 288 26.12 9.63 0.51
CA THR A 288 25.56 9.29 -0.80
C THR A 288 24.04 9.11 -0.74
N ARG A 289 23.53 8.41 0.29
CA ARG A 289 22.09 8.23 0.51
C ARG A 289 21.36 9.55 0.80
N TYR A 290 21.98 10.45 1.57
CA TYR A 290 21.48 11.81 1.80
C TYR A 290 21.39 12.62 0.51
N LEU A 291 22.40 12.56 -0.37
CA LEU A 291 22.38 13.21 -1.67
C LEU A 291 21.27 12.66 -2.59
N VAL A 292 21.03 11.34 -2.56
CA VAL A 292 19.90 10.71 -3.26
C VAL A 292 18.56 11.21 -2.73
N ALA A 293 18.39 11.34 -1.40
CA ALA A 293 17.20 11.92 -0.81
C ALA A 293 16.95 13.37 -1.27
N ALA A 294 18.01 14.19 -1.33
CA ALA A 294 17.93 15.55 -1.86
C ALA A 294 17.50 15.59 -3.34
N LEU A 295 18.05 14.70 -4.18
CA LEU A 295 17.65 14.58 -5.59
C LEU A 295 16.18 14.14 -5.76
N LEU A 296 15.67 13.30 -4.86
CA LEU A 296 14.26 12.88 -4.87
C LEU A 296 13.34 14.05 -4.53
N ILE A 297 13.67 14.85 -3.52
CA ILE A 297 12.94 16.08 -3.18
C ILE A 297 12.97 17.09 -4.34
N ALA A 298 14.08 17.11 -5.08
CA ALA A 298 14.24 17.96 -6.25
C ALA A 298 13.50 17.47 -7.51
N ASP A 299 12.77 16.34 -7.43
CA ASP A 299 12.09 15.68 -8.56
C ASP A 299 13.05 15.30 -9.72
N ARG A 300 14.35 15.16 -9.43
CA ARG A 300 15.40 14.87 -10.45
C ARG A 300 15.63 13.38 -10.66
N ILE A 301 15.23 12.57 -9.70
CA ILE A 301 15.33 11.11 -9.75
C ILE A 301 14.00 10.48 -9.34
N ARG A 302 13.88 9.20 -9.64
CA ARG A 302 12.84 8.33 -9.11
C ARG A 302 13.50 7.09 -8.51
N ILE A 303 12.87 6.54 -7.49
CA ILE A 303 13.34 5.34 -6.81
C ILE A 303 12.31 4.23 -6.91
N ARG A 304 12.75 2.97 -7.02
CA ARG A 304 11.87 1.81 -7.01
C ARG A 304 11.98 1.11 -5.66
N VAL A 305 10.90 1.13 -4.89
CA VAL A 305 10.79 0.46 -3.58
C VAL A 305 9.68 -0.57 -3.69
N ALA A 306 9.94 -1.83 -3.33
CA ALA A 306 8.97 -2.93 -3.42
C ALA A 306 8.23 -2.99 -4.79
N SER A 307 8.99 -2.90 -5.88
CA SER A 307 8.50 -2.93 -7.27
C SER A 307 7.63 -1.73 -7.71
N GLN A 308 7.54 -0.66 -6.91
CA GLN A 308 6.80 0.56 -7.26
C GLN A 308 7.76 1.74 -7.45
N TRP A 309 7.58 2.49 -8.54
CA TRP A 309 8.31 3.73 -8.77
C TRP A 309 7.71 4.85 -7.94
N ILE A 310 8.57 5.56 -7.22
CA ILE A 310 8.25 6.66 -6.33
C ILE A 310 9.06 7.88 -6.79
N LYS A 311 8.38 9.02 -6.90
CA LYS A 311 8.96 10.31 -7.34
C LYS A 311 8.95 11.37 -6.25
N VAL A 312 8.29 11.10 -5.12
CA VAL A 312 8.08 12.06 -4.04
C VAL A 312 8.58 11.51 -2.71
N SER A 313 8.81 12.42 -1.75
CA SER A 313 9.24 12.09 -0.39
C SER A 313 8.07 11.62 0.49
N GLY A 314 7.53 10.42 0.22
CA GLY A 314 6.49 9.76 1.00
C GLY A 314 7.02 8.70 1.98
N GLU A 315 6.12 7.98 2.66
CA GLU A 315 6.48 6.95 3.64
C GLU A 315 7.32 5.82 3.04
N LYS A 316 6.97 5.31 1.85
CA LYS A 316 7.77 4.27 1.18
C LYS A 316 9.12 4.78 0.72
N ALA A 317 9.21 6.06 0.34
CA ALA A 317 10.50 6.67 0.05
C ALA A 317 11.39 6.73 1.30
N ILE A 318 10.81 7.12 2.44
CA ILE A 318 11.50 7.15 3.74
C ILE A 318 11.96 5.74 4.12
N GLU A 319 11.10 4.73 4.00
CA GLU A 319 11.47 3.33 4.28
C GLU A 319 12.62 2.85 3.39
N GLY A 320 12.57 3.14 2.09
CA GLY A 320 13.61 2.77 1.14
C GLY A 320 14.94 3.48 1.39
N LEU A 321 14.92 4.71 1.92
CA LEU A 321 16.09 5.53 2.19
C LEU A 321 16.47 5.57 3.68
N LYS A 322 15.89 4.73 4.54
CA LYS A 322 16.06 4.78 6.01
C LYS A 322 17.46 4.41 6.50
N ASN A 323 18.09 3.43 5.86
CA ASN A 323 19.46 2.99 6.16
C ASN A 323 20.10 2.34 4.92
N ASN A 324 21.39 2.04 4.98
CA ASN A 324 22.14 1.47 3.84
C ASN A 324 21.64 0.09 3.42
N ASN A 325 21.08 -0.71 4.34
CA ASN A 325 20.53 -2.03 4.02
C ASN A 325 19.19 -1.94 3.29
N ALA A 326 18.32 -1.00 3.68
CA ALA A 326 17.08 -0.72 2.97
C ALA A 326 17.36 -0.14 1.58
N PHE A 327 18.26 0.85 1.51
CA PHE A 327 18.65 1.49 0.26
C PHE A 327 19.33 0.53 -0.71
N GLY A 328 20.08 -0.45 -0.19
CA GLY A 328 20.68 -1.52 -1.00
C GLY A 328 19.68 -2.42 -1.74
N LYS A 329 18.37 -2.27 -1.51
CA LYS A 329 17.29 -2.98 -2.23
C LYS A 329 16.46 -2.06 -3.13
N VAL A 330 16.87 -0.79 -3.25
CA VAL A 330 16.17 0.25 -4.00
C VAL A 330 16.86 0.43 -5.34
N ASP A 331 16.09 0.50 -6.43
CA ASP A 331 16.65 0.95 -7.71
C ASP A 331 16.52 2.47 -7.85
N VAL A 332 17.53 3.11 -8.40
CA VAL A 332 17.56 4.55 -8.65
C VAL A 332 17.67 4.80 -10.14
N ALA A 333 16.87 5.72 -10.66
CA ALA A 333 16.93 6.16 -12.05
C ALA A 333 16.70 7.67 -12.16
N SER A 334 17.18 8.29 -13.22
CA SER A 334 16.88 9.70 -13.52
C SER A 334 15.39 9.90 -13.78
N ASN A 335 14.86 11.06 -13.39
CA ASN A 335 13.49 11.47 -13.71
C ASN A 335 13.53 12.60 -14.75
N ASP A 336 13.47 12.25 -16.02
CA ASP A 336 13.56 13.22 -17.12
C ASP A 336 12.25 14.00 -17.36
N LYS A 337 11.15 13.60 -16.69
CA LYS A 337 9.82 14.19 -16.84
C LYS A 337 9.40 14.88 -15.54
N THR A 338 9.98 16.05 -15.29
CA THR A 338 9.58 16.91 -14.17
C THR A 338 8.20 17.50 -14.40
N VAL A 339 7.40 17.61 -13.34
CA VAL A 339 6.06 18.22 -13.44
C VAL A 339 6.20 19.74 -13.54
N SER A 340 5.56 20.36 -14.54
CA SER A 340 5.62 21.82 -14.71
C SER A 340 4.92 22.55 -13.56
N GLN A 341 5.39 23.77 -13.26
CA GLN A 341 4.81 24.60 -12.18
C GLN A 341 3.32 24.91 -12.42
N GLU A 342 2.92 25.10 -13.67
CA GLU A 342 1.52 25.31 -14.05
C GLU A 342 0.65 24.08 -13.74
N THR A 343 1.14 22.88 -14.03
CA THR A 343 0.48 21.62 -13.68
C THR A 343 0.36 21.46 -12.16
N LEU A 344 1.38 21.82 -11.40
CA LEU A 344 1.35 21.81 -9.93
C LEU A 344 0.34 22.81 -9.35
N LEU A 345 0.25 24.02 -9.92
CA LEU A 345 -0.73 25.03 -9.51
C LEU A 345 -2.17 24.56 -9.77
N ARG A 346 -2.42 23.93 -10.92
CA ARG A 346 -3.73 23.31 -11.22
C ARG A 346 -4.07 22.21 -10.22
N ALA A 347 -3.12 21.31 -9.93
CA ALA A 347 -3.31 20.25 -8.95
C ALA A 347 -3.63 20.78 -7.55
N ALA A 348 -2.88 21.79 -7.09
CA ALA A 348 -3.12 22.44 -5.80
C ALA A 348 -4.50 23.13 -5.73
N THR A 349 -4.89 23.85 -6.78
CA THR A 349 -6.20 24.52 -6.85
C THR A 349 -7.35 23.51 -6.83
N ARG A 350 -7.21 22.39 -7.54
CA ARG A 350 -8.20 21.31 -7.52
C ARG A 350 -8.30 20.63 -6.17
N LEU A 351 -7.17 20.34 -5.53
CA LEU A 351 -7.19 19.83 -4.16
C LEU A 351 -7.86 20.82 -3.20
N LEU A 352 -7.61 22.12 -3.30
CA LEU A 352 -8.31 23.13 -2.50
C LEU A 352 -9.84 23.04 -2.69
N SER A 353 -10.31 22.84 -3.92
CA SER A 353 -11.76 22.78 -4.23
C SER A 353 -12.50 21.59 -3.58
N VAL A 354 -11.80 20.46 -3.39
CA VAL A 354 -12.37 19.25 -2.80
C VAL A 354 -12.03 19.07 -1.31
N THR A 355 -10.90 19.61 -0.86
CA THR A 355 -10.43 19.48 0.54
C THR A 355 -10.72 20.69 1.41
N GLY A 356 -10.89 21.88 0.82
CA GLY A 356 -10.94 23.15 1.52
C GLY A 356 -9.61 23.61 2.13
N GLN A 357 -8.51 22.89 1.90
CA GLN A 357 -7.19 23.22 2.45
C GLN A 357 -6.25 23.76 1.38
N ASN A 358 -5.51 24.81 1.73
CA ASN A 358 -4.51 25.39 0.83
C ASN A 358 -3.23 24.54 0.84
N ILE A 359 -2.88 24.00 -0.32
CA ILE A 359 -1.70 23.14 -0.51
C ILE A 359 -0.68 23.86 -1.38
N LEU A 360 0.57 23.92 -0.93
CA LEU A 360 1.64 24.53 -1.70
C LEU A 360 1.91 23.73 -2.99
N PRO A 361 2.13 24.39 -4.14
CA PRO A 361 2.28 23.75 -5.45
C PRO A 361 3.66 23.11 -5.63
N MET A 362 3.93 22.05 -4.87
CA MET A 362 5.11 21.21 -4.99
C MET A 362 4.70 19.73 -5.11
N PRO A 363 5.45 18.89 -5.84
CA PRO A 363 5.09 17.48 -6.05
C PRO A 363 4.77 16.74 -4.75
N GLN A 364 5.67 16.79 -3.76
CA GLN A 364 5.48 16.10 -2.48
C GLN A 364 4.29 16.65 -1.66
N ASN A 365 3.99 17.94 -1.76
CA ASN A 365 2.87 18.53 -1.01
C ASN A 365 1.52 18.12 -1.62
N VAL A 366 1.44 18.08 -2.95
CA VAL A 366 0.25 17.59 -3.66
C VAL A 366 0.01 16.10 -3.37
N SER A 367 1.05 15.27 -3.50
CA SER A 367 0.97 13.84 -3.17
C SER A 367 0.55 13.60 -1.71
N ARG A 368 1.13 14.34 -0.76
CA ARG A 368 0.75 14.25 0.66
C ARG A 368 -0.71 14.62 0.89
N GLY A 369 -1.19 15.72 0.29
CA GLY A 369 -2.59 16.11 0.41
C GLY A 369 -3.56 15.06 -0.10
N VAL A 370 -3.17 14.32 -1.15
CA VAL A 370 -3.93 13.15 -1.61
C VAL A 370 -3.89 12.02 -0.61
N GLN A 371 -2.70 11.65 -0.11
CA GLN A 371 -2.56 10.57 0.88
C GLN A 371 -3.37 10.85 2.16
N GLU A 372 -3.46 12.11 2.57
CA GLU A 372 -4.16 12.51 3.78
C GLU A 372 -5.69 12.44 3.59
N HIS A 373 -6.22 12.88 2.44
CA HIS A 373 -7.67 13.12 2.30
C HIS A 373 -8.40 12.09 1.45
N PHE A 374 -7.77 11.53 0.42
CA PHE A 374 -8.45 10.63 -0.51
C PHE A 374 -8.88 9.29 0.12
N PRO A 375 -8.17 8.71 1.11
CA PRO A 375 -8.67 7.53 1.83
C PRO A 375 -9.98 7.79 2.58
N LYS A 376 -10.26 9.05 2.98
CA LYS A 376 -11.55 9.42 3.54
C LYS A 376 -12.63 9.43 2.46
N PHE A 377 -12.38 10.08 1.32
CA PHE A 377 -13.31 10.05 0.18
C PHE A 377 -13.62 8.64 -0.30
N GLN A 378 -12.61 7.75 -0.33
CA GLN A 378 -12.78 6.37 -0.71
C GLN A 378 -13.79 5.64 0.19
N ARG A 379 -13.70 5.85 1.51
CA ARG A 379 -14.62 5.29 2.50
C ARG A 379 -16.01 5.92 2.42
N ASP A 380 -16.06 7.25 2.38
CA ASP A 380 -17.33 8.02 2.38
C ASP A 380 -18.19 7.72 1.15
N TYR A 381 -17.56 7.40 0.01
CA TYR A 381 -18.25 7.10 -1.26
C TYR A 381 -18.29 5.60 -1.61
N ALA A 382 -17.95 4.70 -0.68
CA ALA A 382 -17.88 3.26 -0.97
C ALA A 382 -19.27 2.64 -1.21
N SER A 383 -20.28 3.05 -0.44
CA SER A 383 -21.65 2.54 -0.53
C SER A 383 -22.50 3.21 -1.61
N LEU A 384 -22.05 4.36 -2.12
CA LEU A 384 -22.83 5.24 -2.98
C LEU A 384 -23.30 4.56 -4.28
N ALA A 385 -22.51 3.62 -4.83
CA ALA A 385 -22.92 2.85 -6.01
C ALA A 385 -24.12 1.93 -5.73
N ALA A 386 -24.13 1.27 -4.56
CA ALA A 386 -25.22 0.40 -4.14
C ALA A 386 -26.47 1.22 -3.77
N GLU A 387 -26.28 2.35 -3.08
CA GLU A 387 -27.36 3.28 -2.73
C GLU A 387 -28.05 3.85 -3.99
N LEU A 388 -27.28 4.29 -4.99
CA LEU A 388 -27.84 4.75 -6.28
C LEU A 388 -28.61 3.65 -7.01
N THR A 389 -28.06 2.43 -7.04
CA THR A 389 -28.71 1.29 -7.70
C THR A 389 -30.02 0.92 -7.00
N ALA A 390 -30.02 0.93 -5.65
CA ALA A 390 -31.22 0.67 -4.87
C ALA A 390 -32.30 1.71 -5.13
N ALA A 391 -31.92 3.00 -5.20
CA ALA A 391 -32.82 4.10 -5.48
C ALA A 391 -33.28 4.20 -6.96
N GLY A 392 -32.74 3.36 -7.85
CA GLY A 392 -33.03 3.41 -9.29
C GLY A 392 -32.47 4.66 -9.99
N LEU A 393 -31.43 5.27 -9.43
CA LEU A 393 -30.80 6.49 -9.93
C LEU A 393 -29.53 6.20 -10.75
N PRO A 394 -29.20 7.02 -11.77
CA PRO A 394 -28.01 6.84 -12.59
C PRO A 394 -26.72 7.17 -11.82
N GLY A 395 -25.58 6.65 -12.31
CA GLY A 395 -24.24 6.99 -11.79
C GLY A 395 -23.53 5.90 -10.98
N SER A 396 -24.07 4.68 -10.91
CA SER A 396 -23.41 3.53 -10.27
C SER A 396 -22.05 3.21 -10.93
N GLU A 397 -22.00 3.20 -12.27
CA GLU A 397 -20.75 3.01 -13.02
C GLU A 397 -19.74 4.13 -12.77
N ARG A 398 -20.21 5.38 -12.73
CA ARG A 398 -19.39 6.57 -12.47
C ARG A 398 -18.75 6.49 -11.07
N THR A 399 -19.50 6.04 -10.08
CA THR A 399 -18.99 5.78 -8.72
C THR A 399 -17.96 4.64 -8.70
N GLY A 400 -18.21 3.57 -9.44
CA GLY A 400 -17.24 2.48 -9.62
C GLY A 400 -15.93 2.96 -10.25
N ARG A 401 -16.00 3.82 -11.27
CA ARG A 401 -14.83 4.49 -11.86
C ARG A 401 -14.09 5.36 -10.84
N LEU A 402 -14.81 6.18 -10.07
CA LEU A 402 -14.25 7.01 -9.01
C LEU A 402 -13.45 6.18 -8.00
N GLN A 403 -14.01 5.07 -7.49
CA GLN A 403 -13.34 4.17 -6.55
C GLN A 403 -12.04 3.58 -7.12
N LYS A 404 -12.06 3.19 -8.40
CA LYS A 404 -10.88 2.70 -9.10
C LYS A 404 -9.82 3.81 -9.28
N GLN A 405 -10.22 5.01 -9.67
CA GLN A 405 -9.33 6.17 -9.83
C GLN A 405 -8.69 6.57 -8.49
N LEU A 406 -9.45 6.62 -7.40
CA LEU A 406 -8.92 6.87 -6.05
C LEU A 406 -7.87 5.84 -5.66
N SER A 407 -8.18 4.56 -5.87
CA SER A 407 -7.26 3.46 -5.58
C SER A 407 -5.96 3.54 -6.39
N GLN A 408 -6.05 3.92 -7.66
CA GLN A 408 -4.89 4.07 -8.55
C GLN A 408 -4.03 5.26 -8.15
N VAL A 409 -4.63 6.42 -7.88
CA VAL A 409 -3.89 7.64 -7.53
C VAL A 409 -3.21 7.50 -6.16
N LEU A 410 -3.72 6.68 -5.24
CA LEU A 410 -3.09 6.41 -3.95
C LEU A 410 -1.86 5.46 -4.02
N GLN A 411 -1.61 4.80 -5.16
CA GLN A 411 -0.46 3.90 -5.31
C GLN A 411 0.88 4.65 -5.27
N GLY A 412 1.94 3.97 -4.82
CA GLY A 412 3.31 4.51 -4.84
C GLY A 412 3.43 5.88 -4.16
N ASP A 413 2.88 6.03 -2.96
CA ASP A 413 2.84 7.30 -2.21
C ASP A 413 2.14 8.46 -2.92
N ALA A 414 1.16 8.15 -3.76
CA ALA A 414 0.52 9.11 -4.63
C ALA A 414 1.52 9.90 -5.51
N SER A 415 2.62 9.26 -5.91
CA SER A 415 3.68 9.90 -6.72
C SER A 415 3.20 10.44 -8.07
N GLU A 416 2.13 9.85 -8.63
CA GLU A 416 1.55 10.31 -9.89
C GLU A 416 0.45 11.36 -9.69
N ALA A 417 0.03 11.63 -8.45
CA ALA A 417 -1.01 12.61 -8.14
C ALA A 417 -0.73 14.00 -8.71
N PRO A 418 0.49 14.56 -8.66
CA PRO A 418 0.79 15.86 -9.27
C PRO A 418 0.46 15.91 -10.76
N THR A 419 0.74 14.83 -11.49
CA THR A 419 0.45 14.71 -12.92
C THR A 419 -1.04 14.50 -13.16
N VAL A 420 -1.67 13.58 -12.44
CA VAL A 420 -3.10 13.23 -12.63
C VAL A 420 -4.01 14.39 -12.26
N LEU A 421 -3.77 15.03 -11.12
CA LEU A 421 -4.55 16.18 -10.66
C LEU A 421 -4.21 17.46 -11.40
N GLY A 422 -3.04 17.54 -12.03
CA GLY A 422 -2.59 18.72 -12.77
C GLY A 422 -2.90 18.69 -14.26
N ALA A 423 -3.46 17.59 -14.79
CA ALA A 423 -3.82 17.44 -16.20
C ALA A 423 -4.78 18.56 -16.69
N GLU A 424 -4.87 18.83 -17.99
CA GLU A 424 -5.80 19.86 -18.49
C GLU A 424 -7.24 19.58 -18.06
N GLU A 425 -7.68 18.34 -18.23
CA GLU A 425 -8.95 17.82 -17.74
C GLU A 425 -8.70 16.77 -16.65
N CYS A 426 -9.49 16.78 -15.58
CA CYS A 426 -9.30 15.87 -14.45
C CYS A 426 -10.64 15.28 -14.01
N GLU A 427 -11.05 14.22 -14.72
CA GLU A 427 -12.30 13.49 -14.45
C GLU A 427 -12.42 13.05 -12.98
N LEU A 428 -11.31 12.70 -12.32
CA LEU A 428 -11.30 12.32 -10.91
C LEU A 428 -11.84 13.43 -10.00
N ILE A 429 -11.45 14.69 -10.25
CA ILE A 429 -11.93 15.82 -9.44
C ILE A 429 -13.39 16.12 -9.76
N ASP A 430 -13.78 16.05 -11.03
CA ASP A 430 -15.17 16.23 -11.44
C ASP A 430 -16.08 15.16 -10.81
N ASN A 431 -15.62 13.91 -10.76
CA ASN A 431 -16.30 12.79 -10.11
C ASN A 431 -16.37 12.96 -8.58
N LEU A 432 -15.32 13.49 -7.94
CA LEU A 432 -15.34 13.79 -6.50
C LEU A 432 -16.34 14.90 -6.16
N VAL A 433 -16.40 15.97 -6.96
CA VAL A 433 -17.38 17.05 -6.78
C VAL A 433 -18.80 16.51 -6.98
N TRP A 434 -19.03 15.73 -8.03
CA TRP A 434 -20.31 15.08 -8.29
C TRP A 434 -20.73 14.16 -7.13
N ALA A 435 -19.84 13.28 -6.66
CA ALA A 435 -20.14 12.35 -5.56
C ALA A 435 -20.46 13.10 -4.25
N ARG A 436 -19.81 14.24 -3.99
CA ARG A 436 -20.11 15.11 -2.86
C ARG A 436 -21.53 15.67 -2.93
N GLU A 437 -21.98 16.14 -4.09
CA GLU A 437 -23.34 16.66 -4.25
C GLU A 437 -24.40 15.55 -4.18
N VAL A 438 -24.13 14.37 -4.75
CA VAL A 438 -25.00 13.19 -4.59
C VAL A 438 -25.14 12.80 -3.12
N ARG A 439 -24.02 12.72 -2.39
CA ARG A 439 -24.06 12.37 -0.97
C ARG A 439 -24.86 13.39 -0.16
N LYS A 440 -24.66 14.68 -0.43
CA LYS A 440 -25.44 15.75 0.19
C LYS A 440 -26.93 15.66 -0.12
N ALA A 441 -27.30 15.21 -1.32
CA ALA A 441 -28.70 15.01 -1.69
C ALA A 441 -29.32 13.81 -0.95
N PHE A 442 -28.56 12.73 -0.74
CA PHE A 442 -28.99 11.57 0.05
C PHE A 442 -29.10 11.91 1.54
N ASP A 443 -28.19 12.73 2.07
CA ASP A 443 -28.32 13.28 3.43
C ASP A 443 -29.61 14.11 3.60
N GLN A 444 -30.18 14.62 2.49
CA GLN A 444 -31.47 15.33 2.43
C GLN A 444 -32.66 14.42 2.06
N LYS A 445 -32.50 13.10 2.10
CA LYS A 445 -33.54 12.09 1.82
C LYS A 445 -34.08 12.08 0.39
N LEU A 446 -33.25 12.47 -0.59
CA LEU A 446 -33.64 12.43 -2.00
C LEU A 446 -33.69 10.99 -2.54
N ASP A 447 -32.93 10.07 -1.95
CA ASP A 447 -32.98 8.63 -2.18
C ASP A 447 -34.34 8.03 -1.81
N ASP A 448 -34.84 8.30 -0.60
CA ASP A 448 -36.20 7.90 -0.18
C ASP A 448 -37.27 8.44 -1.14
N THR A 449 -37.09 9.69 -1.57
CA THR A 449 -37.99 10.35 -2.52
C THR A 449 -37.95 9.66 -3.89
N ALA A 450 -36.76 9.28 -4.38
CA ALA A 450 -36.58 8.60 -5.65
C ALA A 450 -37.17 7.17 -5.62
N LEU A 451 -36.99 6.45 -4.50
CA LEU A 451 -37.61 5.14 -4.28
C LEU A 451 -39.13 5.22 -4.35
N ALA A 452 -39.72 6.13 -3.57
CA ALA A 452 -41.18 6.34 -3.57
C ALA A 452 -41.70 6.75 -4.95
N ALA A 453 -40.97 7.61 -5.66
CA ALA A 453 -41.29 7.98 -7.04
C ALA A 453 -41.24 6.77 -7.99
N GLY A 454 -40.18 5.96 -7.91
CA GLY A 454 -40.02 4.75 -8.71
C GLY A 454 -41.13 3.72 -8.48
N GLU A 455 -41.57 3.56 -7.22
CA GLU A 455 -42.71 2.72 -6.88
C GLU A 455 -43.98 3.20 -7.58
N LEU A 456 -44.37 4.47 -7.44
CA LEU A 456 -45.57 5.01 -8.08
C LEU A 456 -45.50 4.91 -9.62
N LEU A 457 -44.33 5.20 -10.21
CA LEU A 457 -44.11 5.09 -11.65
C LEU A 457 -44.32 3.67 -12.17
N ARG A 458 -43.92 2.65 -11.39
CA ARG A 458 -44.12 1.24 -11.71
C ARG A 458 -45.54 0.77 -11.44
N GLU A 459 -46.16 1.23 -10.35
CA GLU A 459 -47.42 0.67 -9.87
C GLU A 459 -48.67 1.24 -10.53
N ILE A 460 -48.69 2.55 -10.83
CA ILE A 460 -49.84 3.21 -11.48
C ILE A 460 -50.19 2.60 -12.85
N PRO A 461 -49.23 2.30 -13.75
CA PRO A 461 -49.53 1.62 -15.02
C PRO A 461 -50.15 0.22 -14.86
N LEU A 462 -49.94 -0.44 -13.72
CA LEU A 462 -50.44 -1.80 -13.45
C LEU A 462 -51.87 -1.81 -12.90
N LEU A 463 -52.46 -0.64 -12.63
CA LEU A 463 -53.85 -0.57 -12.19
C LEU A 463 -54.81 -1.03 -13.30
N PRO A 464 -55.94 -1.68 -12.93
CA PRO A 464 -56.96 -2.04 -13.90
C PRO A 464 -57.57 -0.78 -14.52
N LYS A 465 -57.83 -0.83 -15.83
CA LYS A 465 -58.44 0.26 -16.60
C LYS A 465 -59.95 0.28 -16.39
N ILE A 466 -60.39 0.65 -15.19
CA ILE A 466 -61.81 0.66 -14.79
C ILE A 466 -62.09 1.93 -13.98
N GLY A 467 -63.15 2.66 -14.35
CA GLY A 467 -63.65 3.80 -13.59
C GLY A 467 -62.58 4.84 -13.27
N ALA A 468 -62.57 5.32 -12.02
CA ALA A 468 -61.61 6.30 -11.52
C ALA A 468 -60.13 5.89 -11.67
N ALA A 469 -59.80 4.60 -11.73
CA ALA A 469 -58.42 4.15 -11.94
C ALA A 469 -57.91 4.45 -13.36
N GLU A 470 -58.79 4.39 -14.36
CA GLU A 470 -58.45 4.80 -15.74
C GLU A 470 -58.25 6.32 -15.85
N ILE A 471 -59.09 7.10 -15.15
CA ILE A 471 -58.95 8.56 -15.08
C ILE A 471 -57.62 8.94 -14.45
N LEU A 472 -57.24 8.30 -13.33
CA LEU A 472 -55.94 8.48 -12.69
C LEU A 472 -54.79 8.16 -13.65
N LEU A 473 -54.86 7.05 -14.37
CA LEU A 473 -53.83 6.65 -15.33
C LEU A 473 -53.61 7.74 -16.39
N ASN A 474 -54.69 8.31 -16.92
CA ASN A 474 -54.65 9.34 -17.96
C ASN A 474 -54.16 10.69 -17.43
N GLN A 475 -54.69 11.16 -16.29
CA GLN A 475 -54.30 12.44 -15.69
C GLN A 475 -52.85 12.45 -15.18
N SER A 476 -52.34 11.30 -14.73
CA SER A 476 -50.96 11.18 -14.23
C SER A 476 -49.91 11.06 -15.33
N THR A 477 -50.28 10.88 -16.61
CA THR A 477 -49.34 10.62 -17.71
C THR A 477 -48.20 11.64 -17.81
N THR A 478 -48.54 12.94 -17.80
CA THR A 478 -47.57 14.03 -17.97
C THR A 478 -46.64 14.11 -16.77
N ILE A 479 -47.19 14.06 -15.55
CA ILE A 479 -46.40 14.09 -14.30
C ILE A 479 -45.45 12.89 -14.22
N ARG A 480 -45.90 11.71 -14.63
CA ARG A 480 -45.06 10.51 -14.66
C ARG A 480 -43.91 10.64 -15.65
N ALA A 481 -44.18 11.14 -16.86
CA ALA A 481 -43.14 11.36 -17.87
C ALA A 481 -42.07 12.37 -17.40
N GLU A 482 -42.49 13.49 -16.81
CA GLU A 482 -41.58 14.48 -16.25
C GLU A 482 -40.74 13.88 -15.10
N LEU A 483 -41.37 13.14 -14.18
CA LEU A 483 -40.69 12.52 -13.05
C LEU A 483 -39.65 11.47 -13.51
N THR A 484 -39.99 10.63 -14.48
CA THR A 484 -39.03 9.70 -15.11
C THR A 484 -37.85 10.46 -15.70
N SER A 485 -38.10 11.54 -16.46
CA SER A 485 -37.02 12.32 -17.07
C SER A 485 -36.09 12.97 -16.05
N PHE A 486 -36.59 13.35 -14.87
CA PHE A 486 -35.77 13.91 -13.79
C PHE A 486 -34.93 12.85 -13.09
N LEU A 487 -35.47 11.64 -12.90
CA LEU A 487 -34.76 10.53 -12.26
C LEU A 487 -33.67 9.94 -13.17
N GLU A 488 -33.81 10.01 -14.49
CA GLU A 488 -32.80 9.52 -15.45
C GLU A 488 -31.59 10.45 -15.62
N ARG A 489 -31.64 11.67 -15.06
CA ARG A 489 -30.54 12.64 -15.16
C ARG A 489 -29.39 12.32 -14.21
N GLU A 490 -28.15 12.38 -14.71
CA GLU A 490 -26.96 12.25 -13.84
C GLU A 490 -26.82 13.39 -12.81
N ASP A 491 -27.46 14.54 -13.07
CA ASP A 491 -27.49 15.70 -12.19
C ASP A 491 -28.83 15.86 -11.47
N PHE A 492 -29.54 14.76 -11.18
CA PHE A 492 -30.84 14.73 -10.50
C PHE A 492 -30.88 15.55 -9.20
N PHE A 493 -29.77 15.66 -8.48
CA PHE A 493 -29.64 16.45 -7.26
C PHE A 493 -29.87 17.96 -7.50
N THR A 494 -29.65 18.47 -8.71
CA THR A 494 -29.96 19.86 -9.08
C THR A 494 -31.45 20.12 -9.19
N VAL A 495 -32.24 19.10 -9.55
CA VAL A 495 -33.70 19.13 -9.69
C VAL A 495 -34.42 18.42 -8.55
N GLY A 496 -33.75 18.20 -7.41
CA GLY A 496 -34.32 17.48 -6.28
C GLY A 496 -35.59 18.10 -5.68
N ALA A 497 -35.77 19.42 -5.80
CA ALA A 497 -37.00 20.11 -5.40
C ALA A 497 -38.16 19.80 -6.37
N ASP A 498 -37.88 19.74 -7.67
CA ASP A 498 -38.88 19.43 -8.69
C ASP A 498 -39.35 17.97 -8.57
N ILE A 499 -38.43 17.04 -8.32
CA ILE A 499 -38.74 15.63 -8.04
C ILE A 499 -39.73 15.53 -6.87
N ARG A 500 -39.44 16.21 -5.75
CA ARG A 500 -40.31 16.23 -4.56
C ARG A 500 -41.69 16.82 -4.87
N ASN A 501 -41.75 17.94 -5.59
CA ASN A 501 -43.02 18.58 -5.98
C ASN A 501 -43.86 17.66 -6.89
N ARG A 502 -43.23 17.01 -7.88
CA ARG A 502 -43.93 16.08 -8.78
C ARG A 502 -44.40 14.82 -8.06
N LEU A 503 -43.60 14.28 -7.15
CA LEU A 503 -44.00 13.17 -6.29
C LEU A 503 -45.22 13.55 -5.43
N GLN A 504 -45.22 14.73 -4.81
CA GLN A 504 -46.35 15.19 -4.01
C GLN A 504 -47.62 15.35 -4.84
N ASN A 505 -47.53 15.95 -6.04
CA ASN A 505 -48.66 16.08 -6.95
C ASN A 505 -49.20 14.71 -7.38
N LEU A 506 -48.31 13.76 -7.66
CA LEU A 506 -48.69 12.40 -8.03
C LEU A 506 -49.40 11.68 -6.86
N ASN A 507 -48.90 11.83 -5.63
CA ASN A 507 -49.55 11.29 -4.43
C ASN A 507 -50.95 11.88 -4.20
N LEU A 508 -51.13 13.19 -4.43
CA LEU A 508 -52.44 13.82 -4.34
C LEU A 508 -53.42 13.25 -5.38
N LEU A 509 -52.95 13.04 -6.62
CA LEU A 509 -53.76 12.39 -7.65
C LEU A 509 -54.12 10.95 -7.27
N VAL A 510 -53.15 10.17 -6.77
CA VAL A 510 -53.40 8.80 -6.32
C VAL A 510 -54.44 8.78 -5.20
N LYS A 511 -54.32 9.66 -4.21
CA LYS A 511 -55.29 9.76 -3.11
C LYS A 511 -56.69 10.12 -3.62
N ALA A 512 -56.79 11.14 -4.49
CA ALA A 512 -58.07 11.54 -5.08
C ALA A 512 -58.69 10.41 -5.93
N GLY A 513 -57.87 9.71 -6.72
CA GLY A 513 -58.30 8.55 -7.49
C GLY A 513 -58.75 7.38 -6.63
N ALA A 514 -58.09 7.12 -5.50
CA ALA A 514 -58.46 6.08 -4.54
C ALA A 514 -59.79 6.38 -3.84
N GLU A 515 -59.99 7.62 -3.41
CA GLU A 515 -61.24 8.10 -2.81
C GLU A 515 -62.41 8.03 -3.82
N GLN A 516 -62.16 8.44 -5.07
CA GLN A 516 -63.17 8.38 -6.13
C GLN A 516 -63.53 6.94 -6.49
N LEU A 517 -62.53 6.05 -6.63
CA LEU A 517 -62.77 4.63 -6.92
C LEU A 517 -63.58 3.96 -5.79
N SER A 518 -63.25 4.28 -4.54
CA SER A 518 -64.00 3.80 -3.37
C SER A 518 -65.46 4.25 -3.45
N SER A 519 -65.71 5.53 -3.74
CA SER A 519 -67.08 6.06 -3.90
C SER A 519 -67.84 5.39 -5.05
N GLU A 520 -67.20 5.19 -6.20
CA GLU A 520 -67.80 4.54 -7.37
C GLU A 520 -68.18 3.09 -7.07
N PHE A 521 -67.30 2.32 -6.42
CA PHE A 521 -67.56 0.93 -6.09
C PHE A 521 -68.61 0.76 -4.99
N THR A 522 -68.60 1.59 -3.95
CA THR A 522 -69.65 1.58 -2.91
C THR A 522 -71.01 1.89 -3.53
N LYS A 523 -71.12 2.94 -4.36
CA LYS A 523 -72.37 3.26 -5.08
C LYS A 523 -72.84 2.12 -5.98
N SER A 524 -71.91 1.49 -6.71
CA SER A 524 -72.23 0.34 -7.55
C SER A 524 -72.76 -0.84 -6.73
N LEU A 525 -72.19 -1.07 -5.54
CA LEU A 525 -72.59 -2.14 -4.65
C LEU A 525 -73.99 -1.89 -4.08
N ASP A 526 -74.27 -0.66 -3.64
CA ASP A 526 -75.59 -0.27 -3.13
C ASP A 526 -76.67 -0.40 -4.22
N LEU A 527 -76.39 0.05 -5.44
CA LEU A 527 -77.31 -0.15 -6.59
C LEU A 527 -77.58 -1.63 -6.86
N GLN A 528 -76.57 -2.50 -6.74
CA GLN A 528 -76.75 -3.94 -6.94
C GLN A 528 -77.55 -4.58 -5.80
N ARG A 529 -77.37 -4.13 -4.55
CA ARG A 529 -78.19 -4.55 -3.39
C ARG A 529 -79.65 -4.17 -3.60
N ASP A 530 -79.91 -2.92 -3.98
CA ASP A 530 -81.27 -2.43 -4.23
C ASP A 530 -81.92 -3.14 -5.42
N ALA A 531 -81.16 -3.46 -6.46
CA ALA A 531 -81.66 -4.27 -7.57
C ALA A 531 -82.18 -5.65 -7.12
N ILE A 532 -81.46 -6.33 -6.22
CA ILE A 532 -81.88 -7.61 -5.64
C ILE A 532 -83.19 -7.42 -4.85
N ARG A 533 -83.26 -6.38 -4.01
CA ARG A 533 -84.43 -6.04 -3.18
C ARG A 533 -85.67 -5.65 -4.00
N SER A 534 -85.47 -5.07 -5.18
CA SER A 534 -86.54 -4.63 -6.08
C SER A 534 -87.08 -5.71 -7.01
N THR A 535 -86.50 -6.92 -7.00
CA THR A 535 -86.92 -8.00 -7.90
C THR A 535 -88.29 -8.52 -7.50
N SER A 536 -89.17 -8.82 -8.46
CA SER A 536 -90.50 -9.39 -8.19
C SER A 536 -90.44 -10.67 -7.36
N VAL A 537 -89.39 -11.47 -7.56
CA VAL A 537 -89.06 -12.68 -6.79
C VAL A 537 -88.84 -12.37 -5.30
N TRP A 538 -88.17 -11.26 -4.97
CA TRP A 538 -87.91 -10.84 -3.59
C TRP A 538 -89.20 -10.53 -2.84
N ALA A 539 -90.19 -9.92 -3.51
CA ALA A 539 -91.49 -9.61 -2.92
C ALA A 539 -92.32 -10.86 -2.56
N THR A 540 -92.02 -12.01 -3.18
CA THR A 540 -92.74 -13.28 -2.92
C THR A 540 -92.21 -14.07 -1.72
N LEU A 541 -91.07 -13.67 -1.14
CA LEU A 541 -90.44 -14.35 -0.01
C LEU A 541 -91.14 -14.05 1.34
N PRO A 542 -91.08 -14.98 2.31
CA PRO A 542 -91.50 -14.74 3.70
C PRO A 542 -90.72 -13.59 4.36
N GLU A 543 -91.31 -12.96 5.37
CA GLU A 543 -90.72 -11.80 6.06
C GLU A 543 -89.41 -12.15 6.79
N ALA A 544 -89.33 -13.33 7.41
CA ALA A 544 -88.11 -13.83 8.08
C ALA A 544 -86.97 -14.15 7.09
N ASP A 545 -87.28 -14.62 5.88
CA ASP A 545 -86.27 -14.87 4.85
C ASP A 545 -85.77 -13.53 4.27
N ARG A 546 -86.66 -12.54 4.12
CA ARG A 546 -86.30 -11.18 3.67
C ARG A 546 -85.41 -10.45 4.68
N SER A 547 -85.63 -10.62 5.99
CA SER A 547 -84.76 -10.03 7.00
C SER A 547 -83.36 -10.66 6.98
N THR A 548 -83.28 -11.99 6.91
CA THR A 548 -82.02 -12.74 6.88
C THR A 548 -81.17 -12.39 5.65
N PHE A 549 -81.76 -12.40 4.45
CA PHE A 549 -81.03 -12.01 3.24
C PHE A 549 -80.68 -10.53 3.21
N SER A 550 -81.43 -9.65 3.87
CA SER A 550 -81.08 -8.23 3.97
C SER A 550 -79.85 -8.02 4.86
N GLU A 551 -79.77 -8.71 5.99
CA GLU A 551 -78.60 -8.69 6.87
C GLU A 551 -77.35 -9.23 6.15
N GLU A 552 -77.48 -10.33 5.41
CA GLU A 552 -76.38 -10.88 4.60
C GLU A 552 -75.93 -9.93 3.48
N LEU A 553 -76.86 -9.18 2.85
CA LEU A 553 -76.54 -8.18 1.83
C LEU A 553 -75.86 -6.94 2.43
N ASP A 554 -76.33 -6.45 3.57
CA ASP A 554 -75.79 -5.26 4.24
C ASP A 554 -74.40 -5.53 4.86
N ALA A 555 -74.11 -6.79 5.20
CA ALA A 555 -72.78 -7.19 5.70
C ALA A 555 -71.65 -7.09 4.65
N ILE A 556 -71.95 -7.01 3.35
CA ILE A 556 -70.94 -6.95 2.28
C ILE A 556 -70.35 -5.54 2.14
N ASP A 557 -69.29 -5.22 2.90
CA ASP A 557 -68.58 -3.94 2.78
C ASP A 557 -67.26 -4.08 2.00
N LEU A 558 -66.97 -3.09 1.16
CA LEU A 558 -65.72 -2.98 0.40
C LEU A 558 -64.62 -2.26 1.18
N GLY A 559 -65.00 -1.42 2.15
CA GLY A 559 -64.11 -0.49 2.83
C GLY A 559 -63.67 0.68 1.93
N THR A 560 -62.63 1.42 2.35
CA THR A 560 -62.11 2.58 1.63
C THR A 560 -60.63 2.42 1.28
N ALA A 561 -60.24 2.98 0.13
CA ALA A 561 -58.85 3.08 -0.31
C ALA A 561 -58.35 4.52 -0.20
N THR A 562 -57.14 4.72 0.30
CA THR A 562 -56.49 6.04 0.38
C THR A 562 -55.14 6.10 -0.36
N ASP A 563 -54.65 4.95 -0.82
CA ASP A 563 -53.38 4.76 -1.51
C ASP A 563 -53.49 3.66 -2.59
N LEU A 564 -52.40 3.43 -3.33
CA LEU A 564 -52.34 2.43 -4.40
C LEU A 564 -52.57 0.99 -3.91
N ALA A 565 -52.03 0.64 -2.74
CA ALA A 565 -52.25 -0.67 -2.14
C ALA A 565 -53.72 -0.89 -1.79
N GLY A 566 -54.36 0.14 -1.22
CA GLY A 566 -55.79 0.19 -0.97
C GLY A 566 -56.60 0.03 -2.25
N MET A 567 -56.24 0.72 -3.34
CA MET A 567 -56.94 0.59 -4.62
C MET A 567 -56.90 -0.85 -5.17
N ARG A 568 -55.75 -1.53 -5.08
CA ARG A 568 -55.64 -2.93 -5.51
C ARG A 568 -56.49 -3.86 -4.64
N SER A 569 -56.44 -3.67 -3.33
CA SER A 569 -57.27 -4.45 -2.40
C SER A 569 -58.76 -4.22 -2.66
N LEU A 570 -59.16 -2.97 -2.91
CA LEU A 570 -60.53 -2.57 -3.21
C LEU A 570 -61.05 -3.25 -4.49
N VAL A 571 -60.23 -3.34 -5.54
CA VAL A 571 -60.60 -4.06 -6.78
C VAL A 571 -60.83 -5.54 -6.50
N ASN A 572 -59.95 -6.20 -5.75
CA ASN A 572 -60.11 -7.61 -5.41
C ASN A 572 -61.39 -7.83 -4.57
N ARG A 573 -61.61 -7.00 -3.55
CA ARG A 573 -62.83 -7.04 -2.74
C ARG A 573 -64.09 -6.79 -3.57
N LYS A 574 -64.03 -5.91 -4.58
CA LYS A 574 -65.15 -5.65 -5.48
C LYS A 574 -65.51 -6.89 -6.30
N LEU A 575 -64.50 -7.59 -6.82
CA LEU A 575 -64.70 -8.85 -7.54
C LEU A 575 -65.32 -9.92 -6.63
N GLU A 576 -64.82 -10.04 -5.40
CA GLU A 576 -65.39 -10.94 -4.39
C GLU A 576 -66.84 -10.57 -4.06
N ALA A 577 -67.13 -9.29 -3.80
CA ALA A 577 -68.46 -8.78 -3.54
C ALA A 577 -69.43 -9.02 -4.71
N ASP A 578 -69.00 -8.81 -5.95
CA ASP A 578 -69.80 -9.11 -7.15
C ASP A 578 -70.14 -10.61 -7.22
N SER A 579 -69.18 -11.49 -6.90
CA SER A 579 -69.42 -12.93 -6.87
C SER A 579 -70.38 -13.36 -5.76
N LEU A 580 -70.30 -12.73 -4.59
CA LEU A 580 -71.21 -12.96 -3.47
C LEU A 580 -72.61 -12.47 -3.81
N LEU A 581 -72.75 -11.28 -4.40
CA LEU A 581 -74.04 -10.73 -4.85
C LEU A 581 -74.68 -11.61 -5.93
N ALA A 582 -73.89 -12.15 -6.86
CA ALA A 582 -74.38 -13.12 -7.84
C ALA A 582 -74.89 -14.42 -7.17
N ARG A 583 -74.15 -14.95 -6.19
CA ARG A 583 -74.61 -16.11 -5.39
C ARG A 583 -75.87 -15.80 -4.59
N MET A 584 -75.96 -14.60 -4.00
CA MET A 584 -77.15 -14.16 -3.27
C MET A 584 -78.37 -14.07 -4.19
N ARG A 585 -78.22 -13.54 -5.40
CA ARG A 585 -79.29 -13.57 -6.42
C ARG A 585 -79.78 -14.99 -6.68
N SER A 586 -78.86 -15.93 -6.92
CA SER A 586 -79.23 -17.33 -7.13
C SER A 586 -79.89 -17.96 -5.90
N LYS A 587 -79.40 -17.68 -4.68
CA LYS A 587 -80.02 -18.16 -3.43
C LYS A 587 -81.45 -17.63 -3.27
N VAL A 588 -81.68 -16.34 -3.51
CA VAL A 588 -82.99 -15.69 -3.48
C VAL A 588 -83.94 -16.35 -4.48
N GLU A 589 -83.47 -16.61 -5.71
CA GLU A 589 -84.27 -17.28 -6.75
C GLU A 589 -84.60 -18.74 -6.41
N ILE A 590 -83.64 -19.51 -5.91
CA ILE A 590 -83.85 -20.90 -5.47
C ILE A 590 -84.86 -20.92 -4.32
N ARG A 591 -84.66 -20.07 -3.31
CA ARG A 591 -85.54 -20.00 -2.14
C ARG A 591 -86.96 -19.59 -2.52
N ALA A 592 -87.12 -18.65 -3.45
CA ALA A 592 -88.44 -18.27 -3.94
C ALA A 592 -89.13 -19.41 -4.72
N LYS A 593 -88.38 -20.23 -5.46
CA LYS A 593 -88.91 -21.45 -6.10
C LYS A 593 -89.37 -22.48 -5.06
N GLU A 594 -88.57 -22.73 -4.01
CA GLU A 594 -88.96 -23.62 -2.91
C GLU A 594 -90.22 -23.14 -2.20
N VAL A 595 -90.34 -21.82 -1.95
CA VAL A 595 -91.53 -21.23 -1.34
C VAL A 595 -92.75 -21.36 -2.27
N ALA A 596 -92.57 -21.18 -3.59
CA ALA A 596 -93.64 -21.38 -4.56
C ALA A 596 -94.09 -22.85 -4.67
N GLU A 597 -93.15 -23.80 -4.63
CA GLU A 597 -93.41 -25.24 -4.63
C GLU A 597 -94.08 -25.71 -3.34
N ALA A 598 -93.67 -25.17 -2.18
CA ALA A 598 -94.31 -25.43 -0.89
C ALA A 598 -95.75 -24.87 -0.83
N LYS A 599 -96.03 -23.76 -1.54
CA LYS A 599 -97.37 -23.18 -1.68
C LYS A 599 -98.26 -23.91 -2.70
N ALA A 600 -97.67 -24.72 -3.59
CA ALA A 600 -98.36 -25.49 -4.62
C ALA A 600 -98.77 -26.92 -4.18
N LYS A 601 -98.34 -27.38 -2.99
CA LYS A 601 -98.86 -28.62 -2.37
C LYS A 601 -100.16 -28.34 -1.60
N PRO A 602 -101.28 -29.07 -1.86
CA PRO A 602 -102.53 -28.89 -1.11
C PRO A 602 -102.43 -29.41 0.34
N PRO A 603 -103.16 -28.83 1.30
CA PRO A 603 -103.24 -29.32 2.67
C PRO A 603 -104.26 -30.45 2.78
N THR A 604 -103.97 -31.48 3.57
CA THR A 604 -104.98 -32.45 4.05
C THR A 604 -104.59 -33.00 5.43
N PRO A 605 -105.56 -33.44 6.27
CA PRO A 605 -105.71 -33.04 7.67
C PRO A 605 -105.41 -34.15 8.71
N ASP A 606 -105.24 -33.76 9.97
CA ASP A 606 -105.26 -34.63 11.18
C ASP A 606 -106.66 -35.29 11.35
N PRO A 607 -106.84 -36.47 12.02
CA PRO A 607 -106.22 -36.86 13.31
C PRO A 607 -105.93 -38.37 13.58
N ASP A 608 -105.24 -38.60 14.72
CA ASP A 608 -105.13 -39.78 15.62
C ASP A 608 -105.70 -41.17 15.26
N THR A 609 -104.87 -42.24 15.41
CA THR A 609 -105.11 -43.39 16.33
C THR A 609 -103.96 -44.43 16.38
N SER A 610 -103.49 -44.71 17.60
CA SER A 610 -103.03 -46.01 18.18
C SER A 610 -101.92 -46.87 17.53
N THR A 611 -100.71 -46.81 18.15
CA THR A 611 -99.74 -47.86 18.63
C THR A 611 -100.06 -49.37 18.52
N PRO A 612 -99.13 -50.32 18.79
CA PRO A 612 -97.66 -50.55 18.51
C PRO A 612 -97.44 -52.03 17.99
N PRO A 613 -96.29 -52.78 18.08
CA PRO A 613 -94.90 -52.51 18.49
C PRO A 613 -93.78 -52.96 17.50
N THR A 614 -92.55 -52.55 17.86
CA THR A 614 -91.14 -52.98 17.59
C THR A 614 -90.89 -54.36 16.92
N PRO A 615 -89.72 -54.62 16.25
CA PRO A 615 -88.38 -54.29 16.75
C PRO A 615 -87.34 -53.76 15.75
N THR A 616 -86.38 -53.06 16.35
CA THR A 616 -85.04 -52.66 15.91
C THR A 616 -84.35 -53.71 15.02
N PRO A 617 -83.46 -53.25 14.12
CA PRO A 617 -82.06 -53.58 14.36
C PRO A 617 -81.09 -52.41 14.13
N GLY A 618 -80.13 -52.30 15.04
CA GLY A 618 -78.80 -51.76 14.77
C GLY A 618 -78.69 -50.24 14.68
N HIS A 619 -78.79 -49.56 15.81
CA HIS A 619 -78.30 -48.19 15.93
C HIS A 619 -76.77 -48.22 15.73
N LYS A 620 -76.30 -47.94 14.51
CA LYS A 620 -74.92 -47.50 14.31
C LYS A 620 -74.86 -46.04 14.75
N PRO A 621 -73.98 -45.65 15.68
CA PRO A 621 -73.82 -44.24 16.03
C PRO A 621 -73.46 -43.43 14.79
N GLU A 622 -74.14 -42.29 14.59
CA GLU A 622 -73.78 -41.33 13.54
C GLU A 622 -72.29 -40.96 13.66
N PRO A 623 -71.55 -40.92 12.54
CA PRO A 623 -70.13 -40.67 12.61
C PRO A 623 -69.83 -39.25 13.09
N ALA A 624 -68.86 -39.11 14.00
CA ALA A 624 -68.39 -37.80 14.43
C ALA A 624 -67.57 -37.18 13.30
N ARG A 625 -68.05 -36.06 12.74
CA ARG A 625 -67.35 -35.30 11.70
C ARG A 625 -66.39 -34.33 12.34
N ILE A 626 -65.10 -34.59 12.19
CA ILE A 626 -64.02 -33.82 12.83
C ILE A 626 -63.14 -33.21 11.73
N LYS A 627 -62.87 -31.91 11.84
CA LYS A 627 -62.05 -31.17 10.87
C LYS A 627 -60.60 -31.14 11.30
N ALA A 628 -59.70 -31.60 10.42
CA ALA A 628 -58.27 -31.62 10.69
C ALA A 628 -57.49 -30.83 9.64
N ARG A 629 -56.61 -29.92 10.05
CA ARG A 629 -55.71 -29.22 9.14
C ARG A 629 -54.66 -30.15 8.55
N ARG A 630 -54.25 -29.92 7.29
CA ARG A 630 -53.14 -30.66 6.66
C ARG A 630 -51.81 -30.59 7.40
N ARG A 631 -51.54 -29.52 8.16
CA ARG A 631 -50.30 -29.35 8.94
C ARG A 631 -50.58 -28.50 10.18
N TYR A 632 -49.99 -28.90 11.29
CA TYR A 632 -49.98 -28.14 12.54
C TYR A 632 -48.55 -27.71 12.84
N GLU A 633 -48.34 -26.45 13.19
CA GLU A 633 -46.99 -25.91 13.38
C GLU A 633 -46.48 -26.09 14.82
N THR A 634 -47.40 -26.31 15.78
CA THR A 634 -47.04 -26.51 17.18
C THR A 634 -47.89 -27.59 17.87
N GLY A 635 -47.32 -28.27 18.87
CA GLY A 635 -48.02 -29.33 19.62
C GLY A 635 -49.24 -28.83 20.43
N ALA A 636 -49.35 -27.53 20.68
CA ALA A 636 -50.50 -26.94 21.36
C ALA A 636 -51.74 -26.86 20.45
N GLU A 637 -51.54 -26.65 19.14
CA GLU A 637 -52.63 -26.55 18.15
C GLU A 637 -53.29 -27.90 17.85
N VAL A 638 -52.58 -29.01 18.12
CA VAL A 638 -53.09 -30.38 17.89
C VAL A 638 -53.95 -30.87 19.07
N LYS A 639 -53.77 -30.31 20.28
CA LYS A 639 -54.50 -30.72 21.49
C LYS A 639 -56.03 -30.70 21.36
N PRO A 640 -56.69 -29.69 20.77
CA PRO A 640 -58.13 -29.71 20.58
C PRO A 640 -58.59 -30.86 19.66
N LEU A 641 -57.87 -31.12 18.56
CA LEU A 641 -58.18 -32.25 17.67
C LEU A 641 -58.07 -33.61 18.39
N ILE A 642 -57.01 -33.79 19.20
CA ILE A 642 -56.82 -35.01 19.98
C ILE A 642 -57.98 -35.22 20.96
N LYS A 643 -58.45 -34.15 21.59
CA LYS A 643 -59.57 -34.21 22.54
C LYS A 643 -60.87 -34.60 21.85
N GLU A 644 -61.18 -34.01 20.69
CA GLU A 644 -62.39 -34.37 19.93
C GLU A 644 -62.36 -35.82 19.42
N LEU A 645 -61.18 -36.32 19.02
CA LEU A 645 -61.01 -37.71 18.63
C LEU A 645 -61.15 -38.68 19.81
N GLN A 646 -60.67 -38.29 21.00
CA GLN A 646 -60.86 -39.07 22.24
C GLN A 646 -62.33 -39.09 22.67
N ASP A 647 -63.02 -37.95 22.62
CA ASP A 647 -64.44 -37.87 22.97
C ASP A 647 -65.31 -38.72 22.01
N ALA A 648 -64.92 -38.82 20.73
CA ALA A 648 -65.58 -39.70 19.76
C ALA A 648 -65.29 -41.19 20.00
N ALA A 649 -64.06 -41.53 20.40
CA ALA A 649 -63.66 -42.90 20.74
C ALA A 649 -64.33 -43.38 22.04
N ASP A 650 -64.39 -42.55 23.07
CA ASP A 650 -65.06 -42.87 24.35
C ASP A 650 -66.57 -43.06 24.17
N ALA A 651 -67.16 -42.44 23.14
CA ALA A 651 -68.55 -42.61 22.75
C ALA A 651 -68.80 -43.73 21.72
N ASP A 652 -67.77 -44.51 21.39
CA ASP A 652 -67.77 -45.65 20.45
C ASP A 652 -68.37 -45.30 19.07
N ARG A 653 -68.14 -44.06 18.59
CA ARG A 653 -68.66 -43.55 17.31
C ARG A 653 -67.61 -43.67 16.20
N PRO A 654 -67.97 -44.08 14.98
CA PRO A 654 -67.06 -43.99 13.82
C PRO A 654 -66.70 -42.52 13.55
N VAL A 655 -65.47 -42.22 13.13
CA VAL A 655 -65.02 -40.84 12.88
C VAL A 655 -64.86 -40.60 11.38
N ASP A 656 -65.46 -39.52 10.88
CA ASP A 656 -65.20 -38.97 9.54
C ASP A 656 -64.29 -37.75 9.67
N LEU A 657 -63.04 -37.88 9.24
CA LEU A 657 -62.04 -36.81 9.28
C LEU A 657 -62.06 -36.01 7.98
N GLU A 658 -62.51 -34.76 8.04
CA GLU A 658 -62.45 -33.81 6.93
C GLU A 658 -61.15 -33.01 6.99
N ILE A 659 -60.31 -33.16 5.98
CA ILE A 659 -59.03 -32.45 5.92
C ILE A 659 -59.25 -31.05 5.35
N GLU A 660 -58.96 -30.02 6.15
CA GLU A 660 -58.89 -28.61 5.72
C GLU A 660 -57.50 -28.23 5.18
#